data_AF-A0A6J2TD89-F1
#
_entry.id   AF-A0A6J2TD89-F1
#
_cell.length_a   1.000
_cell.length_b   1.000
_cell.length_c   1.000
_cell.angle_alpha   90.00
_cell.angle_beta   90.00
_cell.angle_gamma   90.00
#
_symmetry.space_group_name_H-M   'P 1'
#
loop_
_entity.id
_entity.type
_entity.pdbx_description
1 polymer ?
#
loop_
_entity_poly.entity_id
_entity_poly.type
_entity_poly.pdbx_seq_one_letter_code
_entity_poly.pdbx_strand_id
1 'polypeptide(L)'
;MNCNSRMLCSSVFILVLALHISQAQYHASGASVNLPFYGNTPLHAEAGAHAPVADTPTPKQRMRRMYAMCPPLFQRVGTECYFMPEQRSSWLEAHFFCKDKNANLAEPQKFSDRKLRAFLQQHDAQSGKHEPIWFGATYDHRNHIWQWSITGNNLTYNNFAQLDPTKLQDSHCAVYDPSIKYRWSARACPDKFRFICQHKMPKVSEANRHKIYTRWNTTYPHQLANEVVLEVIDRGDNDRRYHRRVKAEGSAEEMVIPARKGGRRRRPQRPRNQSAAHPNDVNYPQSHTQRPPKRPRPSTTSTTSAPGHLLDNEVVPRVTATPGIATQQMTQYDRKLQRQREKERKRQQRKRERQERLRQERRERKQRLEQQQRQQRQQQQRQPITYRPEELRQRDDEQQQLRQQQEDAAQRRYQAEREQLEREQKEREQRKHEEKQREQQEREQKQREQQEREQREQRVREIEQLKEKHANEERQRAVDEDAERLRQQRLQKQREREAEERRVREEERRKQREEQEEADRRYAAERAAEEERLRKEYEKRILEAKNEQERLMQEEREAKRRELQEVQERLKAEERQRQEEIEREHKEQQMRLELERIEEAKKMEERELKRLEEENKKREEQQRKRAQEQAELEAEKNRLEEEEKRLRESIAAENEARKHQHEEEIRREEEAKKAEEEAEKQEKERKERERQQRLDAARRESDAMVHREMEAKRRNYASRIAALKPEDQQKFIEMRKRRKQLKERQLRALQKKELEEQRLLQQQKDEALKEALNEANQ
;
A
#
# COMPACT_ATOMS: atom_id res chain seq x y z
N MET A 1 -43.80 67.79 66.98
CA MET A 1 -42.36 67.81 67.30
C MET A 1 -41.65 67.08 66.16
N ASN A 2 -41.42 67.74 65.03
CA ASN A 2 -40.23 68.54 64.66
C ASN A 2 -39.28 67.67 63.81
N CYS A 3 -39.32 67.79 62.48
CA CYS A 3 -38.57 68.77 61.65
C CYS A 3 -37.12 68.27 61.38
N ASN A 4 -36.45 68.44 60.24
CA ASN A 4 -36.73 69.08 58.93
C ASN A 4 -35.63 68.60 57.94
N SER A 5 -35.62 68.79 56.60
CA SER A 5 -36.58 69.10 55.52
C SER A 5 -35.76 69.12 54.20
N ARG A 6 -36.26 68.83 52.98
CA ARG A 6 -36.88 69.81 52.06
C ARG A 6 -37.22 69.17 50.70
N MET A 7 -38.39 69.54 50.16
CA MET A 7 -38.67 70.03 48.78
C MET A 7 -38.31 69.16 47.54
N LEU A 8 -39.10 69.11 46.45
CA LEU A 8 -40.41 69.70 46.10
C LEU A 8 -41.08 68.93 44.94
N CYS A 9 -42.36 69.24 44.70
CA CYS A 9 -43.30 68.79 43.65
C CYS A 9 -42.76 68.83 42.18
N SER A 10 -43.41 68.30 41.12
CA SER A 10 -44.86 68.09 40.89
C SER A 10 -45.16 67.31 39.58
N SER A 11 -46.36 66.69 39.49
CA SER A 11 -47.26 66.56 38.30
C SER A 11 -46.80 65.98 36.94
N VAL A 12 -47.62 65.36 36.05
CA VAL A 12 -48.88 64.55 36.00
C VAL A 12 -48.82 63.83 34.61
N PHE A 13 -49.75 62.89 34.31
CA PHE A 13 -50.10 62.32 32.98
C PHE A 13 -49.28 61.11 32.48
N ILE A 14 -49.83 60.14 31.72
CA ILE A 14 -51.16 59.50 31.69
C ILE A 14 -51.05 58.21 30.81
N LEU A 15 -51.92 57.22 31.03
CA LEU A 15 -52.25 56.08 30.14
C LEU A 15 -51.18 55.03 29.72
N VAL A 16 -51.60 53.79 30.00
CA VAL A 16 -51.29 52.51 29.33
C VAL A 16 -51.34 52.58 27.80
N LEU A 17 -50.41 51.90 27.10
CA LEU A 17 -50.74 50.96 26.02
C LEU A 17 -49.56 50.04 25.64
N ALA A 18 -49.87 48.77 25.41
CA ALA A 18 -48.99 47.77 24.80
C ALA A 18 -49.18 47.76 23.26
N LEU A 19 -48.40 46.92 22.55
CA LEU A 19 -48.28 46.79 21.07
C LEU A 19 -47.33 47.86 20.46
N HIS A 20 -46.42 47.62 19.50
CA HIS A 20 -45.87 46.44 18.81
C HIS A 20 -44.80 46.93 17.78
N ILE A 21 -43.95 46.00 17.29
CA ILE A 21 -43.13 46.07 16.03
C ILE A 21 -41.89 47.00 16.09
N SER A 22 -40.67 46.68 15.57
CA SER A 22 -40.05 45.42 15.07
C SER A 22 -38.53 45.53 14.81
N GLN A 23 -37.82 44.38 14.79
CA GLN A 23 -36.55 44.07 14.07
C GLN A 23 -35.23 44.78 14.49
N ALA A 24 -34.02 44.18 14.43
CA ALA A 24 -33.55 42.82 14.04
C ALA A 24 -32.32 42.40 14.92
N GLN A 25 -32.21 41.15 15.41
CA GLN A 25 -31.38 40.02 14.91
C GLN A 25 -29.88 40.33 14.63
N TYR A 26 -28.89 39.48 14.98
CA TYR A 26 -28.88 38.00 15.09
C TYR A 26 -28.14 37.42 16.32
N HIS A 27 -28.49 36.18 16.67
CA HIS A 27 -28.09 35.47 17.89
C HIS A 27 -26.95 34.45 17.72
N ALA A 28 -26.38 34.04 18.86
CA ALA A 28 -25.38 33.00 19.01
C ALA A 28 -25.95 31.60 19.33
N SER A 29 -25.10 30.59 19.07
CA SER A 29 -24.93 29.31 19.80
C SER A 29 -26.11 28.38 20.13
N GLY A 30 -25.90 27.09 19.79
CA GLY A 30 -26.17 25.97 20.69
C GLY A 30 -27.20 24.93 20.21
N ALA A 31 -26.79 23.65 20.23
CA ALA A 31 -27.46 22.56 20.98
C ALA A 31 -27.09 21.16 20.45
N SER A 32 -27.09 20.20 21.37
CA SER A 32 -26.91 18.76 21.17
C SER A 32 -28.15 18.08 20.57
N VAL A 33 -27.97 16.88 20.01
CA VAL A 33 -29.07 15.99 19.62
C VAL A 33 -28.96 14.69 20.42
N ASN A 34 -29.99 14.41 21.22
CA ASN A 34 -30.30 13.07 21.72
C ASN A 34 -31.21 12.35 20.72
N LEU A 35 -31.01 11.04 20.56
CA LEU A 35 -31.96 10.15 19.90
C LEU A 35 -33.17 9.92 20.81
N PRO A 36 -34.33 9.53 20.23
CA PRO A 36 -34.82 8.21 20.64
C PRO A 36 -35.27 7.32 19.49
N PHE A 37 -35.41 6.04 19.84
CA PHE A 37 -35.79 4.89 19.05
C PHE A 37 -37.26 4.54 19.30
N TYR A 38 -37.98 4.06 18.28
CA TYR A 38 -38.96 2.95 18.30
C TYR A 38 -39.68 2.91 16.94
N GLY A 39 -40.01 1.72 16.45
CA GLY A 39 -40.75 1.53 15.20
C GLY A 39 -42.14 0.95 15.43
N ASN A 40 -43.05 1.15 14.45
CA ASN A 40 -44.03 0.16 14.01
C ASN A 40 -44.79 0.64 12.76
N THR A 41 -45.10 -0.32 11.88
CA THR A 41 -46.07 -0.27 10.77
C THR A 41 -47.31 -1.13 11.17
N PRO A 42 -48.38 -1.28 10.35
CA PRO A 42 -48.89 -0.50 9.20
C PRO A 42 -50.42 -0.19 9.29
N LEU A 43 -50.99 0.53 8.30
CA LEU A 43 -52.16 0.15 7.44
C LEU A 43 -53.05 1.32 6.96
N HIS A 44 -53.45 1.27 5.67
CA HIS A 44 -54.57 1.94 4.97
C HIS A 44 -54.71 3.49 5.07
N ALA A 45 -55.11 4.26 4.04
CA ALA A 45 -55.31 4.05 2.58
C ALA A 45 -55.36 5.48 1.91
N GLU A 46 -55.70 5.77 0.65
CA GLU A 46 -56.20 4.97 -0.50
C GLU A 46 -55.45 5.26 -1.83
N ALA A 47 -55.80 6.34 -2.54
CA ALA A 47 -55.53 6.53 -3.96
C ALA A 47 -55.27 8.00 -4.37
N GLY A 48 -54.41 8.20 -5.37
CA GLY A 48 -54.10 9.51 -5.96
C GLY A 48 -53.05 9.39 -7.05
N ALA A 49 -53.44 8.92 -8.23
CA ALA A 49 -52.50 8.51 -9.28
C ALA A 49 -51.87 9.70 -10.03
N HIS A 50 -50.56 9.90 -9.86
CA HIS A 50 -49.69 10.46 -10.90
C HIS A 50 -48.31 9.80 -10.84
N ALA A 51 -48.03 8.94 -11.82
CA ALA A 51 -46.68 8.43 -12.04
C ALA A 51 -45.89 9.41 -12.91
N PRO A 52 -44.75 9.90 -12.42
CA PRO A 52 -43.58 10.05 -13.25
C PRO A 52 -42.52 9.02 -12.84
N VAL A 53 -42.01 8.33 -13.86
CA VAL A 53 -40.66 7.75 -13.98
C VAL A 53 -39.95 7.43 -12.67
N ALA A 54 -39.77 6.14 -12.40
CA ALA A 54 -38.85 5.67 -11.38
C ALA A 54 -37.45 6.24 -11.63
N ASP A 55 -37.06 7.20 -10.80
CA ASP A 55 -35.70 7.71 -10.74
C ASP A 55 -34.81 6.53 -10.32
N THR A 56 -34.17 5.90 -11.31
CA THR A 56 -33.09 4.96 -11.04
C THR A 56 -32.11 5.67 -10.11
N PRO A 57 -31.67 5.07 -8.99
CA PRO A 57 -30.64 5.68 -8.18
C PRO A 57 -29.40 5.77 -9.06
N THR A 58 -29.17 6.96 -9.62
CA THR A 58 -27.95 7.28 -10.37
C THR A 58 -26.81 6.85 -9.47
N PRO A 59 -25.86 6.02 -9.98
CA PRO A 59 -24.85 5.44 -9.12
C PRO A 59 -24.02 6.60 -8.58
N LYS A 60 -24.27 6.98 -7.31
CA LYS A 60 -23.65 8.14 -6.66
C LYS A 60 -22.17 8.06 -6.96
N GLN A 61 -21.69 8.92 -7.87
CA GLN A 61 -20.28 8.94 -8.23
C GLN A 61 -19.56 9.13 -6.91
N ARG A 62 -18.77 8.13 -6.49
CA ARG A 62 -18.01 8.20 -5.24
C ARG A 62 -16.97 9.29 -5.40
N MET A 63 -17.38 10.53 -5.15
CA MET A 63 -16.54 11.71 -5.21
C MET A 63 -15.35 11.41 -4.31
N ARG A 64 -14.15 11.46 -4.88
CA ARG A 64 -12.95 10.97 -4.21
C ARG A 64 -12.55 11.98 -3.14
N ARG A 65 -13.13 11.84 -1.95
CA ARG A 65 -12.79 12.65 -0.78
C ARG A 65 -11.29 12.59 -0.53
N MET A 66 -10.67 13.75 -0.48
CA MET A 66 -9.31 13.96 -0.02
C MET A 66 -9.35 14.78 1.27
N TYR A 67 -8.29 14.74 2.05
CA TYR A 67 -8.17 15.46 3.31
C TYR A 67 -6.96 16.38 3.21
N ALA A 68 -7.19 17.68 3.36
CA ALA A 68 -6.13 18.64 3.67
C ALA A 68 -5.94 18.63 5.18
N MET A 69 -4.71 18.46 5.65
CA MET A 69 -4.41 18.39 7.08
C MET A 69 -3.40 19.47 7.46
N CYS A 70 -3.64 20.19 8.54
CA CYS A 70 -2.66 21.04 9.20
C CYS A 70 -2.30 20.42 10.56
N PRO A 71 -1.04 20.57 11.02
CA PRO A 71 -0.70 20.16 12.39
C PRO A 71 -1.60 20.87 13.41
N PRO A 72 -1.78 20.31 14.62
CA PRO A 72 -2.43 21.01 15.72
C PRO A 72 -1.83 22.40 15.95
N LEU A 73 -2.66 23.37 16.34
CA LEU A 73 -2.34 24.81 16.45
C LEU A 73 -2.09 25.55 15.11
N PHE A 74 -1.87 24.88 13.98
CA PHE A 74 -1.69 25.55 12.69
C PHE A 74 -3.04 25.88 12.03
N GLN A 75 -3.18 27.12 11.60
CA GLN A 75 -4.31 27.64 10.84
C GLN A 75 -4.05 27.50 9.33
N ARG A 76 -5.08 27.22 8.54
CA ARG A 76 -4.96 27.08 7.07
C ARG A 76 -5.10 28.43 6.38
N VAL A 77 -4.10 28.83 5.59
CA VAL A 77 -4.18 30.00 4.71
C VAL A 77 -3.91 29.57 3.26
N GLY A 78 -4.98 29.44 2.48
CA GLY A 78 -4.91 28.89 1.12
C GLY A 78 -4.45 27.43 1.10
N THR A 79 -3.30 27.17 0.47
CA THR A 79 -2.74 25.81 0.32
C THR A 79 -1.71 25.42 1.36
N GLU A 80 -1.39 26.30 2.31
CA GLU A 80 -0.33 26.11 3.31
C GLU A 80 -0.91 26.28 4.72
N CYS A 81 -0.22 25.71 5.72
CA CYS A 81 -0.58 25.83 7.13
C CYS A 81 0.39 26.80 7.81
N TYR A 82 -0.12 27.71 8.64
CA TYR A 82 0.69 28.68 9.37
C TYR A 82 0.37 28.66 10.87
N PHE A 83 1.39 28.86 11.70
CA PHE A 83 1.26 28.99 13.16
C PHE A 83 2.02 30.22 13.63
N MET A 84 1.40 31.00 14.50
CA MET A 84 1.97 32.19 15.08
C MET A 84 1.94 32.04 16.62
N PRO A 85 3.06 31.72 17.27
CA PRO A 85 3.13 31.71 18.72
C PRO A 85 3.05 33.13 19.28
N GLU A 86 2.63 33.26 20.53
CA GLU A 86 2.51 34.58 21.20
C GLU A 86 3.85 35.14 21.71
N GLN A 87 4.87 34.29 21.84
CA GLN A 87 6.19 34.69 22.30
C GLN A 87 6.93 35.57 21.27
N ARG A 88 7.87 36.37 21.76
CA ARG A 88 8.79 37.18 20.94
C ARG A 88 10.19 36.60 21.04
N SER A 89 10.87 36.51 19.91
CA SER A 89 12.18 35.86 19.80
C SER A 89 13.03 36.57 18.75
N SER A 90 14.36 36.43 18.87
CA SER A 90 15.27 36.76 17.77
C SER A 90 14.96 35.87 16.55
N TRP A 91 15.40 36.29 15.37
CA TRP A 91 15.13 35.54 14.14
C TRP A 91 15.69 34.11 14.18
N LEU A 92 16.85 33.91 14.82
CA LEU A 92 17.48 32.59 14.94
C LEU A 92 16.75 31.67 15.93
N GLU A 93 16.33 32.20 17.09
CA GLU A 93 15.49 31.45 18.05
C GLU A 93 14.14 31.06 17.42
N ALA A 94 13.52 31.97 16.67
CA ALA A 94 12.30 31.69 15.91
C ALA A 94 12.50 30.53 14.92
N HIS A 95 13.67 30.46 14.26
CA HIS A 95 14.01 29.35 13.36
C HIS A 95 14.02 28.01 14.06
N PHE A 96 14.73 27.90 15.18
CA PHE A 96 14.77 26.66 15.95
C PHE A 96 13.38 26.29 16.50
N PHE A 97 12.62 27.25 17.03
CA PHE A 97 11.26 26.97 17.51
C PHE A 97 10.34 26.44 16.41
N CYS A 98 10.36 27.01 15.21
CA CYS A 98 9.57 26.47 14.10
C CYS A 98 10.04 25.05 13.70
N LYS A 99 11.35 24.78 13.72
CA LYS A 99 11.93 23.45 13.43
C LYS A 99 11.49 22.40 14.46
N ASP A 100 11.49 22.73 15.74
CA ASP A 100 11.03 21.84 16.83
C ASP A 100 9.55 21.45 16.68
N LYS A 101 8.74 22.33 16.08
CA LYS A 101 7.34 22.07 15.70
C LYS A 101 7.17 21.31 14.37
N ASN A 102 8.27 20.75 13.84
CA ASN A 102 8.40 20.13 12.51
C ASN A 102 7.95 21.03 11.35
N ALA A 103 7.97 22.34 11.59
CA ALA A 103 7.68 23.39 10.64
C ALA A 103 8.96 24.15 10.28
N ASN A 104 8.79 25.28 9.63
CA ASN A 104 9.83 26.13 9.08
C ASN A 104 9.42 27.59 9.36
N LEU A 105 10.33 28.58 9.37
CA LEU A 105 9.85 29.97 9.23
C LEU A 105 9.09 30.10 7.90
N ALA A 106 8.12 31.01 7.83
CA ALA A 106 7.35 31.19 6.62
C ALA A 106 8.24 31.58 5.43
N GLU A 107 8.21 30.78 4.37
CA GLU A 107 8.84 31.07 3.08
C GLU A 107 7.74 31.19 2.00
N PRO A 108 6.91 32.25 2.05
CA PRO A 108 5.74 32.36 1.21
C PRO A 108 6.12 32.71 -0.24
N GLN A 109 5.65 31.88 -1.17
CA GLN A 109 5.74 32.15 -2.59
C GLN A 109 4.77 33.27 -3.01
N LYS A 110 5.00 33.89 -4.18
CA LYS A 110 4.22 35.03 -4.72
C LYS A 110 2.70 34.96 -4.52
N PHE A 111 2.08 33.78 -4.69
CA PHE A 111 0.64 33.60 -4.51
C PHE A 111 0.20 33.37 -3.05
N SER A 112 1.04 32.74 -2.22
CA SER A 112 0.73 32.57 -0.79
C SER A 112 1.03 33.83 0.02
N ASP A 113 2.05 34.61 -0.34
CA ASP A 113 2.36 35.92 0.29
C ASP A 113 1.15 36.86 0.30
N ARG A 114 0.44 37.02 -0.83
CA ARG A 114 -0.75 37.88 -0.89
C ARG A 114 -1.84 37.43 0.08
N LYS A 115 -2.08 36.12 0.19
CA LYS A 115 -3.08 35.55 1.12
C LYS A 115 -2.63 35.65 2.57
N LEU A 116 -1.34 35.41 2.82
CA LEU A 116 -0.74 35.53 4.14
C LEU A 116 -0.84 36.96 4.68
N ARG A 117 -0.51 37.97 3.86
CA ARG A 117 -0.65 39.39 4.25
C ARG A 117 -2.08 39.80 4.58
N ALA A 118 -3.05 39.34 3.80
CA ALA A 118 -4.47 39.58 4.10
C ALA A 118 -4.90 38.91 5.43
N PHE A 119 -4.45 37.68 5.67
CA PHE A 119 -4.67 36.96 6.93
C PHE A 119 -4.00 37.68 8.11
N LEU A 120 -2.74 38.10 8.00
CA LEU A 120 -2.02 38.84 9.05
C LEU A 120 -2.73 40.17 9.38
N GLN A 121 -3.15 40.92 8.36
CA GLN A 121 -3.88 42.17 8.55
C GLN A 121 -5.21 41.96 9.27
N GLN A 122 -5.96 40.91 8.94
CA GLN A 122 -7.21 40.57 9.62
C GLN A 122 -6.98 40.07 11.06
N HIS A 123 -5.98 39.22 11.27
CA HIS A 123 -5.62 38.65 12.57
C HIS A 123 -5.18 39.72 13.57
N ASP A 124 -4.34 40.66 13.13
CA ASP A 124 -3.85 41.72 14.01
C ASP A 124 -4.90 42.82 14.22
N ALA A 125 -5.80 43.06 13.25
CA ALA A 125 -6.99 43.90 13.47
C ALA A 125 -7.97 43.31 14.50
N GLN A 126 -8.01 41.98 14.66
CA GLN A 126 -8.82 41.31 15.69
C GLN A 126 -8.12 41.24 17.06
N SER A 127 -6.79 41.07 17.07
CA SER A 127 -6.01 40.90 18.31
C SER A 127 -5.38 42.19 18.86
N GLY A 128 -5.40 43.29 18.10
CA GLY A 128 -4.80 44.58 18.46
C GLY A 128 -3.27 44.61 18.46
N LYS A 129 -2.60 43.49 18.12
CA LYS A 129 -1.14 43.33 18.21
C LYS A 129 -0.47 43.77 16.90
N HIS A 130 -0.22 45.07 16.72
CA HIS A 130 0.43 45.63 15.52
C HIS A 130 1.97 45.68 15.62
N GLU A 131 2.60 44.52 15.77
CA GLU A 131 4.08 44.39 15.82
C GLU A 131 4.65 43.73 14.56
N PRO A 132 5.93 43.98 14.19
CA PRO A 132 6.62 43.26 13.13
C PRO A 132 6.63 41.74 13.37
N ILE A 133 6.64 40.97 12.28
CA ILE A 133 6.60 39.50 12.32
C ILE A 133 7.72 38.91 11.46
N TRP A 134 8.68 38.21 12.08
CA TRP A 134 9.76 37.51 11.38
C TRP A 134 9.25 36.44 10.40
N PHE A 135 9.85 36.40 9.21
CA PHE A 135 9.67 35.31 8.24
C PHE A 135 11.02 34.85 7.65
N GLY A 136 11.01 33.77 6.87
CA GLY A 136 12.17 32.94 6.55
C GLY A 136 13.15 33.48 5.52
N ALA A 137 13.27 34.80 5.36
CA ALA A 137 14.26 35.41 4.48
C ALA A 137 15.35 36.17 5.27
N THR A 138 16.58 36.06 4.78
CA THR A 138 17.81 36.61 5.38
C THR A 138 18.68 37.20 4.27
N TYR A 139 19.43 38.25 4.59
CA TYR A 139 20.32 38.90 3.64
C TYR A 139 21.71 38.25 3.64
N ASP A 140 22.17 37.77 2.49
CA ASP A 140 23.55 37.33 2.30
C ASP A 140 24.44 38.55 2.02
N HIS A 141 25.13 39.01 3.05
CA HIS A 141 26.08 40.13 2.97
C HIS A 141 27.26 39.88 2.04
N ARG A 142 27.65 38.63 1.80
CA ARG A 142 28.81 38.29 0.94
C ARG A 142 28.44 38.36 -0.55
N ASN A 143 27.21 38.01 -0.89
CA ASN A 143 26.71 38.02 -2.26
C ASN A 143 25.79 39.23 -2.56
N HIS A 144 25.52 40.07 -1.56
CA HIS A 144 24.58 41.21 -1.60
C HIS A 144 23.15 40.84 -2.06
N ILE A 145 22.70 39.63 -1.75
CA ILE A 145 21.45 39.04 -2.25
C ILE A 145 20.60 38.55 -1.08
N TRP A 146 19.28 38.76 -1.15
CA TRP A 146 18.34 38.12 -0.24
C TRP A 146 18.10 36.66 -0.61
N GLN A 147 18.16 35.78 0.39
CA GLN A 147 17.93 34.34 0.26
C GLN A 147 16.92 33.80 1.26
N TRP A 148 16.26 32.71 0.86
CA TRP A 148 15.38 31.91 1.72
C TRP A 148 16.23 31.04 2.64
N SER A 149 16.05 31.19 3.95
CA SER A 149 16.90 30.62 4.99
C SER A 149 16.98 29.09 5.03
N ILE A 150 15.94 28.39 4.57
CA ILE A 150 15.84 26.94 4.71
C ILE A 150 16.12 26.23 3.39
N THR A 151 15.81 26.89 2.27
CA THR A 151 16.16 26.34 0.95
C THR A 151 17.50 26.83 0.41
N GLY A 152 18.10 27.87 1.00
CA GLY A 152 19.33 28.51 0.53
C GLY A 152 19.20 29.17 -0.85
N ASN A 153 17.96 29.31 -1.37
CA ASN A 153 17.72 29.83 -2.70
C ASN A 153 17.53 31.36 -2.65
N ASN A 154 18.12 32.05 -3.61
CA ASN A 154 17.88 33.47 -3.85
C ASN A 154 16.37 33.77 -4.00
N LEU A 155 15.94 34.93 -3.50
CA LEU A 155 14.55 35.37 -3.60
C LEU A 155 14.13 35.59 -5.07
N THR A 156 13.32 34.68 -5.60
CA THR A 156 12.71 34.77 -6.95
C THR A 156 11.52 35.74 -7.00
N TYR A 157 11.00 36.13 -5.84
CA TYR A 157 9.97 37.15 -5.66
C TYR A 157 10.41 38.03 -4.49
N ASN A 158 10.37 39.34 -4.71
CA ASN A 158 10.74 40.37 -3.76
C ASN A 158 9.55 41.32 -3.60
N ASN A 159 9.13 41.57 -2.36
CA ASN A 159 8.07 42.50 -1.98
C ASN A 159 8.50 43.41 -0.81
N PHE A 160 9.81 43.71 -0.72
CA PHE A 160 10.31 44.76 0.16
C PHE A 160 9.71 46.11 -0.25
N ALA A 161 9.26 46.90 0.74
CA ALA A 161 9.08 48.33 0.52
C ALA A 161 10.44 48.96 0.22
N GLN A 162 10.46 50.17 -0.38
CA GLN A 162 11.70 50.84 -0.80
C GLN A 162 12.72 50.86 0.33
N LEU A 163 13.75 50.02 0.20
CA LEU A 163 14.86 49.91 1.12
C LEU A 163 15.78 51.11 0.89
N ASP A 164 16.10 51.83 1.96
CA ASP A 164 17.16 52.82 1.97
C ASP A 164 18.51 52.07 1.89
N PRO A 165 19.27 52.17 0.78
CA PRO A 165 20.48 51.38 0.60
C PRO A 165 21.55 51.67 1.66
N THR A 166 21.50 52.84 2.28
CA THR A 166 22.50 53.28 3.28
C THR A 166 22.40 52.54 4.61
N LYS A 167 21.26 51.91 4.91
CA LYS A 167 20.99 51.28 6.23
C LYS A 167 21.26 49.77 6.27
N LEU A 168 21.69 49.16 5.17
CA LEU A 168 21.88 47.70 5.02
C LEU A 168 23.21 47.15 5.62
N GLN A 169 23.88 47.88 6.52
CA GLN A 169 25.24 47.51 6.96
C GLN A 169 25.29 46.36 7.99
N ASP A 170 24.28 46.22 8.85
CA ASP A 170 24.21 45.14 9.85
C ASP A 170 23.49 43.87 9.34
N SER A 171 23.62 42.74 10.06
CA SER A 171 22.93 41.48 9.76
C SER A 171 21.41 41.62 9.69
N HIS A 172 20.87 41.78 8.48
CA HIS A 172 19.44 42.03 8.25
C HIS A 172 18.64 40.75 7.97
N CYS A 173 17.54 40.63 8.70
CA CYS A 173 16.52 39.60 8.52
C CYS A 173 15.20 40.24 8.07
N ALA A 174 14.32 39.45 7.43
CA ALA A 174 13.09 39.97 6.84
C ALA A 174 11.88 39.87 7.78
N VAL A 175 11.16 40.98 7.95
CA VAL A 175 9.87 41.04 8.67
C VAL A 175 8.71 41.38 7.73
N TYR A 176 7.53 40.90 8.10
CA TYR A 176 6.27 41.54 7.75
C TYR A 176 6.05 42.72 8.69
N ASP A 177 5.92 43.93 8.15
CA ASP A 177 5.78 45.15 8.95
C ASP A 177 4.34 45.73 8.83
N PRO A 178 3.58 45.80 9.93
CA PRO A 178 2.20 46.32 9.93
C PRO A 178 2.07 47.75 9.38
N SER A 179 3.06 48.62 9.64
CA SER A 179 3.00 50.04 9.26
C SER A 179 2.92 50.25 7.74
N ILE A 180 3.49 49.31 6.97
CA ILE A 180 3.50 49.31 5.50
C ILE A 180 2.52 48.27 4.92
N LYS A 181 1.41 48.01 5.63
CA LYS A 181 0.35 47.05 5.25
C LYS A 181 0.90 45.62 5.04
N TYR A 182 1.74 45.18 5.97
CA TYR A 182 2.44 43.89 5.93
C TYR A 182 3.24 43.70 4.63
N ARG A 183 3.80 44.76 4.04
CA ARG A 183 4.90 44.59 3.07
C ARG A 183 6.16 44.12 3.79
N TRP A 184 7.13 43.61 3.03
CA TRP A 184 8.37 43.15 3.64
C TRP A 184 9.25 44.35 4.01
N SER A 185 9.91 44.26 5.15
CA SER A 185 10.90 45.23 5.62
C SER A 185 12.12 44.48 6.16
N ALA A 186 13.24 45.18 6.31
CA ALA A 186 14.45 44.64 6.91
C ALA A 186 14.57 45.14 8.37
N ARG A 187 14.95 44.24 9.28
CA ARG A 187 15.26 44.55 10.70
C ARG A 187 16.52 43.79 11.12
N ALA A 188 17.15 44.17 12.23
CA ALA A 188 18.36 43.50 12.70
C ALA A 188 17.99 42.11 13.25
N CYS A 189 18.65 41.04 12.78
CA CYS A 189 18.32 39.67 13.17
C CYS A 189 18.26 39.39 14.71
N PRO A 190 19.02 40.10 15.59
CA PRO A 190 18.89 39.96 17.04
C PRO A 190 17.59 40.51 17.65
N ASP A 191 16.85 41.36 16.93
CA ASP A 191 15.64 42.00 17.45
C ASP A 191 14.55 40.98 17.83
N LYS A 192 13.92 41.18 18.99
CA LYS A 192 12.90 40.27 19.51
C LYS A 192 11.50 40.66 19.04
N PHE A 193 11.04 40.02 17.96
CA PHE A 193 9.71 40.23 17.39
C PHE A 193 8.86 38.95 17.45
N ARG A 194 7.56 39.11 17.14
CA ARG A 194 6.69 37.96 16.83
C ARG A 194 7.24 37.26 15.58
N PHE A 195 6.84 36.02 15.35
CA PHE A 195 7.27 35.26 14.18
C PHE A 195 6.20 34.31 13.71
N ILE A 196 6.30 33.85 12.45
CA ILE A 196 5.31 32.97 11.85
C ILE A 196 5.97 31.73 11.23
N CYS A 197 5.55 30.56 11.73
CA CYS A 197 5.93 29.27 11.20
C CYS A 197 5.01 28.85 10.04
N GLN A 198 5.55 28.17 9.05
CA GLN A 198 4.84 27.54 7.95
C GLN A 198 5.09 26.03 7.94
N HIS A 199 4.03 25.26 7.71
CA HIS A 199 4.08 23.82 7.45
C HIS A 199 3.32 23.52 6.15
N LYS A 200 3.91 22.70 5.26
CA LYS A 200 3.25 22.29 4.01
C LYS A 200 2.02 21.44 4.32
N MET A 201 0.86 21.81 3.78
CA MET A 201 -0.42 21.11 4.03
C MET A 201 -0.45 19.75 3.28
N PRO A 202 -0.36 18.58 3.96
CA PRO A 202 -0.43 17.30 3.27
C PRO A 202 -1.86 17.07 2.78
N LYS A 203 -1.99 16.74 1.49
CA LYS A 203 -3.27 16.42 0.84
C LYS A 203 -3.33 14.92 0.63
N VAL A 204 -4.04 14.20 1.51
CA VAL A 204 -4.05 12.73 1.57
C VAL A 204 -5.41 12.14 1.21
N SER A 205 -5.44 10.88 0.80
CA SER A 205 -6.69 10.11 0.72
C SER A 205 -7.09 9.63 2.12
N GLU A 206 -8.37 9.42 2.36
CA GLU A 206 -8.95 8.82 3.57
C GLU A 206 -8.12 7.65 4.15
N ALA A 207 -7.84 6.62 3.34
CA ALA A 207 -7.05 5.44 3.74
C ALA A 207 -5.57 5.71 4.11
N ASN A 208 -5.06 6.93 3.91
CA ASN A 208 -3.73 7.36 4.32
C ASN A 208 -3.75 8.42 5.44
N ARG A 209 -4.93 8.85 5.90
CA ARG A 209 -5.14 9.83 6.97
C ARG A 209 -4.36 9.48 8.24
N HIS A 210 -4.49 8.23 8.72
CA HIS A 210 -3.80 7.75 9.93
C HIS A 210 -2.28 7.96 9.88
N LYS A 211 -1.62 7.79 8.71
CA LYS A 211 -0.15 7.95 8.60
C LYS A 211 0.33 9.37 8.91
N ILE A 212 -0.51 10.38 8.68
CA ILE A 212 -0.20 11.77 9.04
C ILE A 212 -0.29 11.96 10.55
N TYR A 213 -1.33 11.41 11.20
CA TYR A 213 -1.44 11.37 12.66
C TYR A 213 -0.25 10.63 13.30
N THR A 214 0.09 9.41 12.83
CA THR A 214 1.25 8.65 13.35
C THR A 214 2.54 9.46 13.29
N ARG A 215 2.76 10.21 12.19
CA ARG A 215 3.97 11.04 12.00
C ARG A 215 3.99 12.27 12.90
N TRP A 216 2.84 12.87 13.19
CA TRP A 216 2.75 14.07 14.04
C TRP A 216 2.58 13.76 15.53
N ASN A 217 2.25 12.52 15.91
CA ASN A 217 2.07 12.10 17.30
C ASN A 217 3.33 12.27 18.17
N THR A 218 4.53 12.25 17.59
CA THR A 218 5.79 12.56 18.31
C THR A 218 5.88 14.03 18.71
N THR A 219 5.34 14.94 17.89
CA THR A 219 5.43 16.39 18.06
C THR A 219 4.22 16.98 18.79
N TYR A 220 3.06 16.35 18.59
CA TYR A 220 1.75 16.72 19.13
C TYR A 220 1.04 15.47 19.66
N PRO A 221 1.49 14.92 20.81
CA PRO A 221 0.93 13.69 21.35
C PRO A 221 -0.55 13.86 21.68
N HIS A 222 -1.37 12.89 21.27
CA HIS A 222 -2.83 12.83 21.47
C HIS A 222 -3.66 13.99 20.88
N GLN A 223 -3.05 14.94 20.17
CA GLN A 223 -3.76 16.06 19.55
C GLN A 223 -4.20 15.73 18.12
N LEU A 224 -5.44 16.09 17.78
CA LEU A 224 -5.96 15.90 16.43
C LEU A 224 -5.52 17.04 15.50
N ALA A 225 -4.99 16.66 14.33
CA ALA A 225 -4.75 17.57 13.22
C ALA A 225 -6.02 18.33 12.81
N ASN A 226 -5.85 19.63 12.51
CA ASN A 226 -6.87 20.48 11.90
C ASN A 226 -7.08 20.01 10.45
N GLU A 227 -8.14 19.23 10.22
CA GLU A 227 -8.44 18.69 8.89
C GLU A 227 -9.59 19.40 8.20
N VAL A 228 -9.53 19.41 6.87
CA VAL A 228 -10.61 19.89 6.00
C VAL A 228 -10.80 18.87 4.89
N VAL A 229 -12.04 18.42 4.71
CA VAL A 229 -12.41 17.57 3.57
C VAL A 229 -12.31 18.39 2.29
N LEU A 230 -11.69 17.78 1.28
CA LEU A 230 -11.54 18.30 -0.07
C LEU A 230 -12.36 17.45 -1.03
N GLU A 231 -13.39 18.06 -1.60
CA GLU A 231 -14.21 17.48 -2.65
C GLU A 231 -13.52 17.65 -3.99
N VAL A 232 -13.35 16.56 -4.74
CA VAL A 232 -12.75 16.61 -6.09
C VAL A 232 -13.84 16.96 -7.10
N ILE A 233 -13.68 18.11 -7.78
CA ILE A 233 -14.68 18.70 -8.69
C ILE A 233 -14.61 18.08 -10.11
N ASP A 234 -13.60 17.23 -10.38
CA ASP A 234 -13.29 16.68 -11.71
C ASP A 234 -14.50 15.98 -12.37
N ARG A 235 -15.26 16.73 -13.19
CA ARG A 235 -16.32 16.20 -14.06
C ARG A 235 -15.72 15.34 -15.16
N GLY A 236 -16.05 14.06 -15.17
CA GLY A 236 -16.27 13.23 -16.37
C GLY A 236 -15.10 12.88 -17.31
N ASP A 237 -14.18 13.80 -17.57
CA ASP A 237 -13.30 13.71 -18.74
C ASP A 237 -12.00 12.92 -18.52
N ASN A 238 -11.56 12.28 -19.61
CA ASN A 238 -10.38 11.41 -19.62
C ASN A 238 -9.05 12.18 -19.49
N ASP A 239 -9.06 13.51 -19.52
CA ASP A 239 -7.84 14.31 -19.50
C ASP A 239 -7.27 14.51 -18.08
N ARG A 240 -6.85 13.39 -17.48
CA ARG A 240 -6.14 13.32 -16.18
C ARG A 240 -4.72 13.90 -16.23
N ARG A 241 -4.50 14.89 -17.10
CA ARG A 241 -3.19 15.34 -17.59
C ARG A 241 -2.88 16.77 -17.15
N TYR A 242 -2.99 17.04 -15.85
CA TYR A 242 -1.83 17.46 -15.00
C TYR A 242 -2.23 18.04 -13.64
N HIS A 243 -3.49 18.45 -13.44
CA HIS A 243 -3.94 19.03 -12.17
C HIS A 243 -5.35 18.56 -11.82
N ARG A 244 -5.63 18.27 -10.54
CA ARG A 244 -7.01 18.06 -10.04
C ARG A 244 -7.52 19.35 -9.44
N ARG A 245 -8.79 19.67 -9.67
CA ARG A 245 -9.44 20.80 -8.99
C ARG A 245 -10.26 20.29 -7.81
N VAL A 246 -10.10 20.93 -6.67
CA VAL A 246 -10.74 20.54 -5.40
C VAL A 246 -11.36 21.73 -4.71
N LYS A 247 -12.53 21.53 -4.10
CA LYS A 247 -13.20 22.49 -3.24
C LYS A 247 -13.05 22.05 -1.79
N ALA A 248 -12.84 22.98 -0.88
CA ALA A 248 -12.91 22.66 0.54
C ALA A 248 -14.38 22.64 1.02
N GLU A 249 -14.75 21.62 1.80
CA GLU A 249 -16.06 21.56 2.45
C GLU A 249 -16.30 22.85 3.26
N GLY A 250 -17.48 23.47 3.09
CA GLY A 250 -17.82 24.76 3.70
C GLY A 250 -17.15 26.01 3.08
N SER A 251 -16.33 25.91 2.03
CA SER A 251 -15.67 27.07 1.39
C SER A 251 -15.97 27.16 -0.10
N ALA A 252 -16.15 28.38 -0.61
CA ALA A 252 -16.25 28.64 -2.06
C ALA A 252 -14.89 28.55 -2.78
N GLU A 253 -13.76 28.42 -2.07
CA GLU A 253 -12.42 28.45 -2.65
C GLU A 253 -12.08 27.15 -3.42
N GLU A 254 -11.86 27.29 -4.72
CA GLU A 254 -11.32 26.23 -5.58
C GLU A 254 -9.78 26.23 -5.52
N MET A 255 -9.21 25.06 -5.24
CA MET A 255 -7.77 24.83 -5.19
C MET A 255 -7.32 23.87 -6.29
N VAL A 256 -6.16 24.17 -6.88
CA VAL A 256 -5.50 23.31 -7.86
C VAL A 256 -4.48 22.41 -7.14
N ILE A 257 -4.61 21.09 -7.25
CA ILE A 257 -3.60 20.12 -6.80
C ILE A 257 -2.78 19.67 -8.01
N PRO A 258 -1.47 19.99 -8.10
CA PRO A 258 -0.59 19.42 -9.11
C PRO A 258 -0.50 17.90 -8.95
N ALA A 259 -0.73 17.17 -10.03
CA ALA A 259 -0.51 15.74 -10.03
C ALA A 259 1.00 15.45 -9.92
N ARG A 260 1.42 14.67 -8.92
CA ARG A 260 2.79 14.12 -8.88
C ARG A 260 3.05 13.40 -10.21
N LYS A 261 4.01 13.87 -11.01
CA LYS A 261 4.44 13.20 -12.25
C LYS A 261 4.85 11.76 -11.92
N GLY A 262 3.99 10.81 -12.29
CA GLY A 262 4.33 9.38 -12.22
C GLY A 262 5.44 9.09 -13.21
N GLY A 263 6.66 8.88 -12.70
CA GLY A 263 7.84 8.69 -13.53
C GLY A 263 7.81 7.39 -14.33
N ARG A 264 7.36 7.46 -15.59
CA ARG A 264 7.85 6.57 -16.65
C ARG A 264 9.01 7.29 -17.35
N ARG A 265 10.16 6.61 -17.44
CA ARG A 265 11.47 7.21 -17.76
C ARG A 265 11.56 7.69 -19.22
N ARG A 266 12.06 8.92 -19.42
CA ARG A 266 13.11 9.23 -20.41
C ARG A 266 14.11 10.19 -19.75
N ARG A 267 15.37 9.76 -19.65
CA ARG A 267 16.52 10.61 -19.23
C ARG A 267 17.18 11.16 -20.49
N PRO A 268 17.27 12.48 -20.68
CA PRO A 268 18.47 13.11 -21.24
C PRO A 268 19.57 13.11 -20.17
N GLN A 269 20.84 13.12 -20.58
CA GLN A 269 21.98 13.31 -19.67
C GLN A 269 22.38 14.78 -19.56
N ARG A 270 23.26 15.05 -18.55
CA ARG A 270 23.99 16.29 -18.23
C ARG A 270 23.25 17.38 -17.44
N PRO A 271 23.97 18.17 -16.62
CA PRO A 271 25.11 17.77 -15.78
C PRO A 271 24.86 18.06 -14.29
N ARG A 272 25.75 17.54 -13.45
CA ARG A 272 25.67 17.59 -11.99
C ARG A 272 26.05 18.98 -11.47
N ASN A 273 25.13 19.70 -10.86
CA ASN A 273 25.51 20.70 -9.85
C ASN A 273 24.42 20.87 -8.77
N GLN A 274 24.90 20.90 -7.52
CA GLN A 274 24.24 21.30 -6.26
C GLN A 274 22.88 20.66 -5.88
N SER A 275 22.90 19.97 -4.74
CA SER A 275 21.76 19.28 -4.14
C SER A 275 20.90 20.20 -3.26
N ALA A 276 19.75 20.64 -3.77
CA ALA A 276 18.69 21.19 -2.93
C ALA A 276 17.94 20.04 -2.21
N ALA A 277 18.31 19.77 -0.95
CA ALA A 277 17.53 18.90 -0.08
C ALA A 277 16.16 19.53 0.23
N HIS A 278 15.12 18.72 0.42
CA HIS A 278 13.78 19.24 0.68
C HIS A 278 13.65 19.72 2.14
N PRO A 279 13.05 20.91 2.43
CA PRO A 279 12.97 21.54 3.77
C PRO A 279 12.43 20.75 4.98
N ASN A 280 11.98 19.50 4.79
CA ASN A 280 11.41 18.64 5.83
C ASN A 280 12.10 17.26 5.90
N ASP A 281 13.18 17.03 5.14
CA ASP A 281 13.99 15.81 5.26
C ASP A 281 15.06 16.04 6.35
N VAL A 282 14.65 15.91 7.62
CA VAL A 282 15.61 15.79 8.73
C VAL A 282 16.24 14.40 8.66
N ASN A 283 17.55 14.38 8.48
CA ASN A 283 18.35 13.17 8.39
C ASN A 283 18.44 12.50 9.76
N TYR A 284 17.70 11.41 9.97
CA TYR A 284 17.88 10.57 11.16
C TYR A 284 19.11 9.68 10.94
N PRO A 285 20.04 9.54 11.91
CA PRO A 285 21.12 8.57 11.78
C PRO A 285 20.51 7.16 11.71
N GLN A 286 20.53 6.55 10.53
CA GLN A 286 20.05 5.17 10.36
C GLN A 286 21.01 4.22 11.09
N SER A 287 20.64 3.86 12.31
CA SER A 287 21.17 2.70 13.01
C SER A 287 20.75 1.44 12.24
N HIS A 288 21.55 1.06 11.25
CA HIS A 288 21.41 -0.16 10.46
C HIS A 288 21.63 -1.42 11.32
N THR A 289 20.66 -1.73 12.17
CA THR A 289 20.46 -3.08 12.69
C THR A 289 19.93 -3.95 11.54
N GLN A 290 20.85 -4.58 10.81
CA GLN A 290 20.50 -5.48 9.72
C GLN A 290 19.82 -6.74 10.26
N ARG A 291 18.48 -6.81 10.20
CA ARG A 291 17.78 -8.10 10.19
C ARG A 291 17.90 -8.70 8.78
N PRO A 292 18.47 -9.92 8.62
CA PRO A 292 18.86 -10.42 7.29
C PRO A 292 17.67 -10.97 6.49
N PRO A 293 17.50 -10.58 5.21
CA PRO A 293 16.68 -11.32 4.27
C PRO A 293 17.45 -12.54 3.70
N LYS A 294 16.71 -13.65 3.60
CA LYS A 294 17.17 -15.02 3.35
C LYS A 294 17.93 -15.25 2.03
N ARG A 295 18.79 -16.29 2.07
CA ARG A 295 19.57 -16.85 0.95
C ARG A 295 18.74 -17.17 -0.32
N PRO A 296 19.36 -17.15 -1.51
CA PRO A 296 18.79 -17.75 -2.73
C PRO A 296 18.81 -19.29 -2.68
N ARG A 297 17.96 -19.93 -3.50
CA ARG A 297 18.08 -21.36 -3.84
C ARG A 297 19.02 -21.53 -5.05
N PRO A 298 19.85 -22.58 -5.10
CA PRO A 298 20.68 -22.89 -6.26
C PRO A 298 19.82 -23.47 -7.41
N SER A 299 20.21 -23.16 -8.64
CA SER A 299 19.78 -23.90 -9.83
C SER A 299 20.92 -24.83 -10.23
N THR A 300 20.62 -26.11 -10.39
CA THR A 300 21.52 -27.09 -10.99
C THR A 300 21.80 -26.74 -12.45
N THR A 301 23.08 -26.72 -12.83
CA THR A 301 23.50 -26.97 -14.20
C THR A 301 24.71 -27.90 -14.15
N SER A 302 24.50 -29.11 -14.63
CA SER A 302 25.52 -30.13 -14.80
C SER A 302 26.31 -29.88 -16.08
N THR A 303 27.65 -29.85 -15.98
CA THR A 303 28.52 -29.99 -17.14
C THR A 303 29.60 -31.02 -16.86
N THR A 304 29.43 -32.15 -17.55
CA THR A 304 30.35 -33.22 -17.91
C THR A 304 31.84 -33.00 -17.59
N SER A 305 32.42 -33.92 -16.81
CA SER A 305 33.87 -34.18 -16.78
C SER A 305 34.14 -35.65 -16.45
N ALA A 306 34.84 -36.34 -17.36
CA ALA A 306 35.40 -37.69 -17.20
C ALA A 306 36.55 -37.85 -18.22
N PRO A 307 37.44 -38.85 -18.10
CA PRO A 307 37.62 -39.82 -17.02
C PRO A 307 39.04 -39.82 -16.41
N GLY A 308 39.26 -40.63 -15.37
CA GLY A 308 40.57 -40.82 -14.74
C GLY A 308 40.69 -42.13 -13.95
N HIS A 309 40.76 -43.25 -14.68
CA HIS A 309 41.47 -44.51 -14.37
C HIS A 309 41.43 -45.17 -12.96
N LEU A 310 41.08 -46.48 -12.96
CA LEU A 310 41.59 -47.58 -12.10
C LEU A 310 41.11 -47.59 -10.61
N LEU A 311 40.84 -48.74 -9.95
CA LEU A 311 40.90 -50.18 -10.31
C LEU A 311 39.89 -51.00 -9.45
N ASP A 312 39.69 -52.26 -9.84
CA ASP A 312 38.92 -53.34 -9.20
C ASP A 312 39.15 -53.50 -7.65
N ASN A 313 38.25 -54.04 -6.81
CA ASN A 313 37.65 -55.38 -6.91
C ASN A 313 36.52 -55.64 -5.87
N GLU A 314 35.54 -56.47 -6.27
CA GLU A 314 34.80 -57.53 -5.55
C GLU A 314 34.30 -57.46 -4.06
N VAL A 315 32.96 -57.61 -3.93
CA VAL A 315 32.23 -58.73 -3.23
C VAL A 315 31.68 -58.61 -1.77
N VAL A 316 30.36 -58.92 -1.68
CA VAL A 316 29.40 -59.16 -0.54
C VAL A 316 29.09 -58.06 0.52
N PRO A 317 27.87 -58.10 1.15
CA PRO A 317 27.18 -56.89 1.58
C PRO A 317 27.12 -56.71 3.11
N ARG A 318 27.32 -55.47 3.59
CA ARG A 318 27.14 -55.15 5.01
C ARG A 318 25.87 -54.32 5.24
N VAL A 319 24.93 -54.93 5.97
CA VAL A 319 23.76 -54.24 6.54
C VAL A 319 24.24 -53.20 7.55
N THR A 320 24.03 -51.91 7.28
CA THR A 320 24.18 -50.84 8.28
C THR A 320 23.10 -49.78 8.12
N ALA A 321 22.18 -49.78 9.10
CA ALA A 321 21.34 -48.69 9.61
C ALA A 321 21.13 -47.42 8.77
N THR A 322 19.87 -47.16 8.42
CA THR A 322 19.36 -45.88 7.94
C THR A 322 19.41 -44.80 9.05
N PRO A 323 20.06 -43.64 8.85
CA PRO A 323 19.78 -42.44 9.63
C PRO A 323 18.56 -41.71 9.05
N GLY A 324 17.66 -41.24 9.90
CA GLY A 324 16.35 -40.72 9.48
C GLY A 324 16.38 -39.51 8.54
N ILE A 325 15.44 -39.47 7.60
CA ILE A 325 15.20 -38.32 6.70
C ILE A 325 14.74 -37.13 7.54
N ALA A 326 15.62 -36.15 7.75
CA ALA A 326 15.29 -34.90 8.41
C ALA A 326 14.28 -34.10 7.56
N THR A 327 13.04 -33.98 8.03
CA THR A 327 12.00 -33.19 7.38
C THR A 327 12.32 -31.70 7.48
N GLN A 328 12.80 -31.11 6.39
CA GLN A 328 13.21 -29.71 6.35
C GLN A 328 11.98 -28.78 6.45
N GLN A 329 11.66 -28.34 7.67
CA GLN A 329 10.44 -27.55 7.96
C GLN A 329 10.47 -26.18 7.24
N MET A 330 9.60 -26.01 6.23
CA MET A 330 9.46 -24.73 5.54
C MET A 330 9.03 -23.60 6.47
N THR A 331 9.76 -22.49 6.44
CA THR A 331 9.51 -21.33 7.31
C THR A 331 8.21 -20.60 6.92
N GLN A 332 7.62 -19.84 7.84
CA GLN A 332 6.39 -19.07 7.56
C GLN A 332 6.51 -18.13 6.35
N TYR A 333 7.69 -17.58 6.09
CA TYR A 333 7.96 -16.74 4.93
C TYR A 333 7.81 -17.51 3.61
N ASP A 334 8.31 -18.75 3.56
CA ASP A 334 8.28 -19.58 2.37
C ASP A 334 6.84 -20.02 2.06
N ARG A 335 6.08 -20.37 3.11
CA ARG A 335 4.62 -20.61 3.01
C ARG A 335 3.86 -19.39 2.49
N LYS A 336 4.23 -18.17 2.91
CA LYS A 336 3.62 -16.91 2.43
C LYS A 336 3.95 -16.63 0.96
N LEU A 337 5.20 -16.84 0.56
CA LEU A 337 5.67 -16.68 -0.83
C LEU A 337 5.04 -17.72 -1.77
N GLN A 338 4.93 -18.97 -1.33
CA GLN A 338 4.25 -20.04 -2.07
C GLN A 338 2.77 -19.72 -2.27
N ARG A 339 2.05 -19.29 -1.20
CA ARG A 339 0.66 -18.82 -1.29
C ARG A 339 0.47 -17.63 -2.24
N GLN A 340 1.44 -16.71 -2.32
CA GLN A 340 1.42 -15.62 -3.33
C GLN A 340 1.57 -16.16 -4.76
N ARG A 341 2.59 -16.99 -5.03
CA ARG A 341 2.82 -17.61 -6.35
C ARG A 341 1.64 -18.48 -6.81
N GLU A 342 0.95 -19.13 -5.87
CA GLU A 342 -0.23 -19.93 -6.16
C GLU A 342 -1.47 -19.06 -6.43
N LYS A 343 -1.72 -18.00 -5.65
CA LYS A 343 -2.76 -17.01 -5.94
C LYS A 343 -2.57 -16.37 -7.31
N GLU A 344 -1.32 -16.09 -7.70
CA GLU A 344 -0.99 -15.51 -8.99
C GLU A 344 -1.20 -16.49 -10.15
N ARG A 345 -0.78 -17.77 -10.00
CA ARG A 345 -1.12 -18.83 -10.98
C ARG A 345 -2.63 -19.03 -11.13
N LYS A 346 -3.38 -19.17 -10.04
CA LYS A 346 -4.86 -19.26 -10.06
C LYS A 346 -5.52 -18.01 -10.66
N ARG A 347 -4.89 -16.83 -10.59
CA ARG A 347 -5.37 -15.60 -11.26
C ARG A 347 -5.09 -15.62 -12.77
N GLN A 348 -3.93 -16.14 -13.21
CA GLN A 348 -3.63 -16.31 -14.63
C GLN A 348 -4.50 -17.40 -15.28
N GLN A 349 -4.71 -18.52 -14.58
CA GLN A 349 -5.55 -19.62 -15.05
C GLN A 349 -6.99 -19.17 -15.29
N ARG A 350 -7.64 -18.53 -14.30
CA ARG A 350 -8.99 -17.93 -14.45
C ARG A 350 -9.09 -16.87 -15.55
N LYS A 351 -7.96 -16.25 -15.95
CA LYS A 351 -7.91 -15.33 -17.10
C LYS A 351 -7.89 -16.09 -18.44
N ARG A 352 -7.15 -17.20 -18.52
CA ARG A 352 -7.13 -18.10 -19.70
C ARG A 352 -8.50 -18.77 -19.91
N GLU A 353 -9.07 -19.38 -18.87
CA GLU A 353 -10.39 -20.02 -18.90
C GLU A 353 -11.52 -19.04 -19.30
N ARG A 354 -11.39 -17.75 -18.96
CA ARG A 354 -12.34 -16.71 -19.38
C ARG A 354 -12.14 -16.32 -20.84
N GLN A 355 -10.90 -16.30 -21.34
CA GLN A 355 -10.62 -16.10 -22.78
C GLN A 355 -11.04 -17.30 -23.63
N GLU A 356 -10.92 -18.52 -23.12
CA GLU A 356 -11.34 -19.73 -23.83
C GLU A 356 -12.86 -19.85 -23.92
N ARG A 357 -13.60 -19.61 -22.82
CA ARG A 357 -15.07 -19.48 -22.88
C ARG A 357 -15.54 -18.43 -23.89
N LEU A 358 -14.97 -17.22 -23.87
CA LEU A 358 -15.29 -16.18 -24.86
C LEU A 358 -14.95 -16.57 -26.31
N ARG A 359 -13.99 -17.47 -26.54
CA ARG A 359 -13.68 -18.02 -27.87
C ARG A 359 -14.66 -19.12 -28.26
N GLN A 360 -15.09 -19.93 -27.30
CA GLN A 360 -16.06 -21.01 -27.50
C GLN A 360 -17.46 -20.47 -27.78
N GLU A 361 -17.97 -19.54 -26.97
CA GLU A 361 -19.24 -18.82 -27.20
C GLU A 361 -19.26 -18.15 -28.60
N ARG A 362 -18.14 -17.58 -29.05
CA ARG A 362 -18.02 -17.00 -30.39
C ARG A 362 -18.09 -18.04 -31.52
N ARG A 363 -17.53 -19.24 -31.30
CA ARG A 363 -17.61 -20.36 -32.26
C ARG A 363 -19.05 -20.90 -32.35
N GLU A 364 -19.68 -21.14 -31.20
CA GLU A 364 -21.06 -21.62 -31.11
C GLU A 364 -22.05 -20.61 -31.72
N ARG A 365 -21.89 -19.31 -31.45
CA ARG A 365 -22.71 -18.25 -32.06
C ARG A 365 -22.55 -18.20 -33.58
N LYS A 366 -21.35 -18.47 -34.12
CA LYS A 366 -21.10 -18.56 -35.57
C LYS A 366 -21.79 -19.79 -36.17
N GLN A 367 -21.67 -20.95 -35.53
CA GLN A 367 -22.30 -22.20 -35.98
C GLN A 367 -23.83 -22.12 -36.00
N ARG A 368 -24.45 -21.48 -34.98
CA ARG A 368 -25.91 -21.25 -34.96
C ARG A 368 -26.37 -20.38 -36.14
N LEU A 369 -25.62 -19.31 -36.46
CA LEU A 369 -25.88 -18.46 -37.63
C LEU A 369 -25.76 -19.23 -38.96
N GLU A 370 -24.73 -20.07 -39.09
CA GLU A 370 -24.52 -20.90 -40.29
C GLU A 370 -25.61 -21.98 -40.47
N GLN A 371 -26.10 -22.59 -39.38
CA GLN A 371 -27.26 -23.50 -39.42
C GLN A 371 -28.54 -22.76 -39.84
N GLN A 372 -28.80 -21.58 -39.28
CA GLN A 372 -29.99 -20.78 -39.59
C GLN A 372 -30.02 -20.38 -41.08
N GLN A 373 -28.88 -20.01 -41.66
CA GLN A 373 -28.77 -19.77 -43.11
C GLN A 373 -28.94 -21.04 -43.97
N ARG A 374 -28.49 -22.21 -43.50
CA ARG A 374 -28.73 -23.49 -44.22
C ARG A 374 -30.23 -23.84 -44.24
N GLN A 375 -30.94 -23.62 -43.14
CA GLN A 375 -32.39 -23.85 -43.07
C GLN A 375 -33.17 -22.92 -44.01
N GLN A 376 -32.83 -21.62 -44.07
CA GLN A 376 -33.43 -20.68 -45.02
C GLN A 376 -33.21 -21.09 -46.49
N ARG A 377 -32.00 -21.55 -46.85
CA ARG A 377 -31.72 -22.05 -48.21
C ARG A 377 -32.50 -23.31 -48.55
N GLN A 378 -32.74 -24.22 -47.59
CA GLN A 378 -33.57 -25.41 -47.81
C GLN A 378 -35.06 -25.09 -47.96
N GLN A 379 -35.56 -24.05 -47.30
CA GLN A 379 -36.95 -23.58 -47.48
C GLN A 379 -37.17 -22.96 -48.87
N GLN A 380 -36.19 -22.22 -49.40
CA GLN A 380 -36.26 -21.63 -50.74
C GLN A 380 -36.24 -22.65 -51.89
N GLN A 381 -35.79 -23.88 -51.66
CA GLN A 381 -35.75 -24.94 -52.67
C GLN A 381 -37.04 -25.79 -52.77
N ARG A 382 -38.10 -25.45 -52.02
CA ARG A 382 -39.39 -26.19 -52.02
C ARG A 382 -40.53 -25.40 -52.68
N GLN A 383 -40.39 -25.04 -53.95
CA GLN A 383 -41.53 -24.64 -54.79
C GLN A 383 -41.71 -25.60 -55.99
N PRO A 384 -42.91 -26.16 -56.22
CA PRO A 384 -43.16 -27.08 -57.32
C PRO A 384 -43.45 -26.34 -58.63
N ILE A 385 -42.85 -26.81 -59.72
CA ILE A 385 -43.10 -26.30 -61.08
C ILE A 385 -44.19 -27.16 -61.73
N THR A 386 -45.25 -26.53 -62.24
CA THR A 386 -46.34 -27.18 -62.97
C THR A 386 -46.17 -27.04 -64.49
N TYR A 387 -46.43 -28.12 -65.22
CA TYR A 387 -46.47 -28.19 -66.69
C TYR A 387 -47.81 -28.74 -67.15
N ARG A 388 -48.33 -28.29 -68.31
CA ARG A 388 -49.57 -28.79 -68.93
C ARG A 388 -49.43 -28.76 -70.48
N PRO A 389 -49.76 -29.85 -71.21
CA PRO A 389 -49.63 -29.91 -72.68
C PRO A 389 -50.98 -30.07 -73.43
N GLU A 390 -51.04 -29.66 -74.72
CA GLU A 390 -52.10 -29.89 -75.73
C GLU A 390 -51.68 -29.21 -77.07
N GLU A 391 -52.31 -29.41 -78.24
CA GLU A 391 -52.22 -30.59 -79.13
C GLU A 391 -52.41 -30.21 -80.63
N LEU A 392 -51.76 -30.94 -81.55
CA LEU A 392 -52.11 -31.27 -82.97
C LEU A 392 -52.87 -30.30 -83.93
N ARG A 393 -52.23 -29.94 -85.07
CA ARG A 393 -52.59 -30.21 -86.51
C ARG A 393 -51.85 -29.25 -87.47
N GLN A 394 -50.84 -29.72 -88.20
CA GLN A 394 -50.89 -30.31 -89.56
C GLN A 394 -50.90 -29.32 -90.76
N ARG A 395 -49.69 -29.06 -91.26
CA ARG A 395 -49.27 -29.39 -92.63
C ARG A 395 -49.60 -28.49 -93.83
N ASP A 396 -49.55 -27.18 -93.64
CA ASP A 396 -48.99 -26.27 -94.68
C ASP A 396 -47.68 -25.58 -94.22
N ASP A 397 -47.37 -25.68 -92.92
CA ASP A 397 -46.20 -25.05 -92.32
C ASP A 397 -44.84 -25.68 -92.67
N GLU A 398 -44.76 -26.94 -93.13
CA GLU A 398 -43.49 -27.70 -93.17
C GLU A 398 -42.38 -26.98 -93.98
N GLN A 399 -42.73 -26.24 -95.03
CA GLN A 399 -41.75 -25.54 -95.88
C GLN A 399 -41.39 -24.11 -95.38
N GLN A 400 -42.18 -23.55 -94.48
CA GLN A 400 -41.89 -22.26 -93.83
C GLN A 400 -41.19 -22.52 -92.49
N GLN A 401 -41.66 -23.50 -91.71
CA GLN A 401 -40.98 -24.03 -90.54
C GLN A 401 -39.60 -24.59 -90.84
N LEU A 402 -39.30 -25.21 -92.00
CA LEU A 402 -37.92 -25.66 -92.25
C LEU A 402 -36.94 -24.48 -92.38
N ARG A 403 -37.36 -23.37 -92.98
CA ARG A 403 -36.59 -22.11 -93.04
C ARG A 403 -36.53 -21.44 -91.68
N GLN A 404 -37.67 -21.30 -91.00
CA GLN A 404 -37.76 -20.73 -89.66
C GLN A 404 -36.94 -21.54 -88.64
N GLN A 405 -36.88 -22.87 -88.76
CA GLN A 405 -36.03 -23.75 -87.94
C GLN A 405 -34.55 -23.64 -88.30
N GLN A 406 -34.19 -23.39 -89.56
CA GLN A 406 -32.81 -23.13 -89.96
C GLN A 406 -32.34 -21.75 -89.48
N GLU A 407 -33.20 -20.73 -89.56
CA GLU A 407 -32.97 -19.40 -89.00
C GLU A 407 -32.91 -19.45 -87.47
N ASP A 408 -33.88 -20.07 -86.79
CA ASP A 408 -33.86 -20.33 -85.35
C ASP A 408 -32.61 -21.14 -84.94
N ALA A 409 -32.21 -22.16 -85.71
CA ALA A 409 -31.01 -22.94 -85.38
C ALA A 409 -29.73 -22.11 -85.57
N ALA A 410 -29.66 -21.26 -86.60
CA ALA A 410 -28.55 -20.33 -86.78
C ALA A 410 -28.53 -19.27 -85.67
N GLN A 411 -29.69 -18.75 -85.28
CA GLN A 411 -29.84 -17.72 -84.26
C GLN A 411 -29.60 -18.28 -82.84
N ARG A 412 -30.00 -19.53 -82.57
CA ARG A 412 -29.65 -20.27 -81.34
C ARG A 412 -28.16 -20.64 -81.31
N ARG A 413 -27.54 -20.99 -82.44
CA ARG A 413 -26.08 -21.19 -82.51
C ARG A 413 -25.34 -19.89 -82.22
N TYR A 414 -25.76 -18.78 -82.83
CA TYR A 414 -25.20 -17.45 -82.59
C TYR A 414 -25.40 -16.97 -81.13
N GLN A 415 -26.56 -17.23 -80.54
CA GLN A 415 -26.83 -16.96 -79.12
C GLN A 415 -25.98 -17.85 -78.20
N ALA A 416 -25.86 -19.15 -78.49
CA ALA A 416 -25.03 -20.07 -77.72
C ALA A 416 -23.55 -19.71 -77.80
N GLU A 417 -23.04 -19.32 -78.98
CA GLU A 417 -21.67 -18.85 -79.18
C GLU A 417 -21.41 -17.53 -78.41
N ARG A 418 -22.36 -16.59 -78.44
CA ARG A 418 -22.31 -15.38 -77.61
C ARG A 418 -22.32 -15.70 -76.11
N GLU A 419 -23.19 -16.59 -75.64
CA GLU A 419 -23.22 -17.01 -74.24
C GLU A 419 -21.93 -17.72 -73.84
N GLN A 420 -21.34 -18.52 -74.74
CA GLN A 420 -20.08 -19.22 -74.49
C GLN A 420 -18.92 -18.22 -74.37
N LEU A 421 -18.83 -17.23 -75.27
CA LEU A 421 -17.89 -16.12 -75.17
C LEU A 421 -18.09 -15.28 -73.88
N GLU A 422 -19.33 -15.02 -73.49
CA GLU A 422 -19.62 -14.26 -72.26
C GLU A 422 -19.28 -15.07 -70.99
N ARG A 423 -19.47 -16.40 -71.01
CA ARG A 423 -19.03 -17.31 -69.94
C ARG A 423 -17.50 -17.38 -69.86
N GLU A 424 -16.81 -17.48 -70.99
CA GLU A 424 -15.35 -17.45 -71.04
C GLU A 424 -14.78 -16.11 -70.55
N GLN A 425 -15.41 -14.98 -70.91
CA GLN A 425 -15.04 -13.67 -70.36
C GLN A 425 -15.24 -13.62 -68.84
N LYS A 426 -16.39 -14.07 -68.32
CA LYS A 426 -16.66 -14.11 -66.88
C LYS A 426 -15.71 -15.03 -66.13
N GLU A 427 -15.38 -16.22 -66.66
CA GLU A 427 -14.34 -17.07 -66.09
C GLU A 427 -12.97 -16.39 -66.10
N ARG A 428 -12.60 -15.71 -67.18
CA ARG A 428 -11.30 -15.03 -67.31
C ARG A 428 -11.19 -13.82 -66.37
N GLU A 429 -12.29 -13.13 -66.12
CA GLU A 429 -12.38 -12.07 -65.10
C GLU A 429 -12.35 -12.65 -63.69
N GLN A 430 -13.06 -13.75 -63.42
CA GLN A 430 -13.05 -14.42 -62.13
C GLN A 430 -11.66 -14.96 -61.78
N ARG A 431 -10.96 -15.61 -62.72
CA ARG A 431 -9.56 -16.04 -62.56
C ARG A 431 -8.64 -14.86 -62.25
N LYS A 432 -8.75 -13.74 -62.97
CA LYS A 432 -8.01 -12.49 -62.68
C LYS A 432 -8.35 -11.91 -61.30
N HIS A 433 -9.59 -12.05 -60.83
CA HIS A 433 -10.00 -11.58 -59.52
C HIS A 433 -9.42 -12.45 -58.40
N GLU A 434 -9.49 -13.78 -58.56
CA GLU A 434 -8.88 -14.74 -57.63
C GLU A 434 -7.35 -14.61 -57.57
N GLU A 435 -6.69 -14.38 -58.70
CA GLU A 435 -5.26 -14.11 -58.80
C GLU A 435 -4.87 -12.83 -58.05
N LYS A 436 -5.59 -11.72 -58.27
CA LYS A 436 -5.40 -10.48 -57.51
C LYS A 436 -5.63 -10.66 -56.01
N GLN A 437 -6.64 -11.45 -55.61
CA GLN A 437 -6.87 -11.76 -54.19
C GLN A 437 -5.71 -12.55 -53.58
N ARG A 438 -5.14 -13.51 -54.31
CA ARG A 438 -3.95 -14.27 -53.88
C ARG A 438 -2.72 -13.38 -53.75
N GLU A 439 -2.43 -12.55 -54.75
CA GLU A 439 -1.33 -11.57 -54.67
C GLU A 439 -1.48 -10.62 -53.49
N GLN A 440 -2.70 -10.14 -53.22
CA GLN A 440 -2.96 -9.25 -52.09
C GLN A 440 -2.74 -9.97 -50.75
N GLN A 441 -3.23 -11.21 -50.59
CA GLN A 441 -2.99 -12.00 -49.38
C GLN A 441 -1.49 -12.27 -49.17
N GLU A 442 -0.74 -12.57 -50.23
CA GLU A 442 0.71 -12.80 -50.14
C GLU A 442 1.48 -11.52 -49.77
N ARG A 443 1.09 -10.36 -50.33
CA ARG A 443 1.65 -9.05 -49.96
C ARG A 443 1.36 -8.71 -48.50
N GLU A 444 0.13 -8.94 -48.03
CA GLU A 444 -0.25 -8.73 -46.62
C GLU A 444 0.50 -9.69 -45.67
N GLN A 445 0.72 -10.94 -46.07
CA GLN A 445 1.51 -11.89 -45.28
C GLN A 445 2.98 -11.46 -45.19
N LYS A 446 3.62 -11.12 -46.31
CA LYS A 446 5.00 -10.60 -46.35
C LYS A 446 5.18 -9.35 -45.50
N GLN A 447 4.22 -8.41 -45.53
CA GLN A 447 4.25 -7.23 -44.66
C GLN A 447 4.14 -7.59 -43.17
N ARG A 448 3.29 -8.55 -42.79
CA ARG A 448 3.15 -9.01 -41.40
C ARG A 448 4.42 -9.69 -40.90
N GLU A 449 5.02 -10.56 -41.71
CA GLU A 449 6.28 -11.24 -41.36
C GLU A 449 7.44 -10.24 -41.22
N GLN A 450 7.53 -9.24 -42.11
CA GLN A 450 8.53 -8.18 -42.00
C GLN A 450 8.32 -7.33 -40.73
N GLN A 451 7.09 -6.91 -40.43
CA GLN A 451 6.79 -6.20 -39.18
C GLN A 451 7.11 -7.03 -37.93
N GLU A 452 6.85 -8.34 -37.94
CA GLU A 452 7.20 -9.19 -36.79
C GLU A 452 8.71 -9.35 -36.63
N ARG A 453 9.45 -9.43 -37.74
CA ARG A 453 10.92 -9.47 -37.74
C ARG A 453 11.52 -8.17 -37.20
N GLU A 454 11.06 -7.02 -37.68
CA GLU A 454 11.49 -5.70 -37.17
C GLU A 454 11.19 -5.56 -35.66
N GLN A 455 10.02 -6.00 -35.20
CA GLN A 455 9.71 -6.02 -33.77
C GLN A 455 10.58 -6.99 -32.95
N ARG A 456 10.96 -8.15 -33.51
CA ARG A 456 11.89 -9.08 -32.86
C ARG A 456 13.27 -8.44 -32.73
N GLU A 457 13.78 -7.81 -33.78
CA GLU A 457 15.07 -7.11 -33.76
C GLU A 457 15.07 -5.89 -32.82
N GLN A 458 13.98 -5.13 -32.75
CA GLN A 458 13.83 -4.04 -31.77
C GLN A 458 13.85 -4.57 -30.32
N ARG A 459 13.15 -5.69 -30.04
CA ARG A 459 13.18 -6.34 -28.72
C ARG A 459 14.57 -6.85 -28.35
N VAL A 460 15.33 -7.41 -29.30
CA VAL A 460 16.72 -7.84 -29.07
C VAL A 460 17.61 -6.63 -28.74
N ARG A 461 17.54 -5.56 -29.54
CA ARG A 461 18.30 -4.32 -29.29
C ARG A 461 17.93 -3.66 -27.95
N GLU A 462 16.66 -3.69 -27.54
CA GLU A 462 16.24 -3.18 -26.23
C GLU A 462 16.80 -4.04 -25.07
N ILE A 463 16.77 -5.37 -25.20
CA ILE A 463 17.37 -6.30 -24.23
C ILE A 463 18.88 -6.08 -24.10
N GLU A 464 19.58 -5.88 -25.22
CA GLU A 464 21.03 -5.63 -25.25
C GLU A 464 21.40 -4.30 -24.58
N GLN A 465 20.67 -3.22 -24.90
CA GLN A 465 20.81 -1.93 -24.19
C GLN A 465 20.45 -2.00 -22.70
N LEU A 466 19.60 -2.94 -22.27
CA LEU A 466 19.31 -3.18 -20.86
C LEU A 466 20.42 -3.97 -20.17
N LYS A 467 21.02 -4.96 -20.84
CA LYS A 467 22.21 -5.68 -20.36
C LYS A 467 23.40 -4.74 -20.17
N GLU A 468 23.67 -3.88 -21.15
CA GLU A 468 24.76 -2.90 -21.07
C GLU A 468 24.56 -1.89 -19.93
N LYS A 469 23.32 -1.41 -19.75
CA LYS A 469 22.96 -0.56 -18.60
C LYS A 469 23.15 -1.29 -17.27
N HIS A 470 22.80 -2.57 -17.18
CA HIS A 470 23.03 -3.37 -15.97
C HIS A 470 24.52 -3.50 -15.65
N ALA A 471 25.33 -3.87 -16.64
CA ALA A 471 26.79 -3.99 -16.49
C ALA A 471 27.45 -2.65 -16.11
N ASN A 472 26.94 -1.53 -16.63
CA ASN A 472 27.42 -0.19 -16.23
C ASN A 472 26.94 0.22 -14.83
N GLU A 473 25.72 -0.14 -14.42
CA GLU A 473 25.25 0.06 -13.04
C GLU A 473 26.01 -0.82 -12.04
N GLU A 474 26.40 -2.05 -12.41
CA GLU A 474 27.25 -2.92 -11.58
C GLU A 474 28.69 -2.39 -11.44
N ARG A 475 29.31 -1.95 -12.54
CA ARG A 475 30.61 -1.28 -12.50
C ARG A 475 30.59 -0.02 -11.63
N GLN A 476 29.53 0.79 -11.72
CA GLN A 476 29.39 1.97 -10.86
C GLN A 476 29.25 1.59 -9.38
N ARG A 477 28.50 0.54 -9.04
CA ARG A 477 28.37 0.07 -7.65
C ARG A 477 29.68 -0.40 -7.06
N ALA A 478 30.52 -1.12 -7.82
CA ALA A 478 31.85 -1.52 -7.37
C ALA A 478 32.73 -0.30 -7.03
N VAL A 479 32.74 0.72 -7.91
CA VAL A 479 33.46 1.98 -7.68
C VAL A 479 32.91 2.75 -6.47
N ASP A 480 31.59 2.80 -6.31
CA ASP A 480 30.94 3.46 -5.18
C ASP A 480 31.25 2.74 -3.84
N GLU A 481 31.30 1.40 -3.85
CA GLU A 481 31.64 0.57 -2.69
C GLU A 481 33.11 0.73 -2.26
N ASP A 482 34.06 0.69 -3.20
CA ASP A 482 35.48 0.96 -2.90
C ASP A 482 35.71 2.40 -2.43
N ALA A 483 34.98 3.38 -3.00
CA ALA A 483 34.99 4.75 -2.53
C ALA A 483 34.32 4.94 -1.15
N GLU A 484 33.44 4.02 -0.74
CA GLU A 484 32.88 3.97 0.62
C GLU A 484 33.88 3.35 1.61
N ARG A 485 34.50 2.22 1.26
CA ARG A 485 35.58 1.59 2.05
C ARG A 485 36.72 2.58 2.35
N LEU A 486 37.17 3.33 1.33
CA LEU A 486 38.19 4.37 1.47
C LEU A 486 37.72 5.57 2.31
N ARG A 487 36.41 5.83 2.40
CA ARG A 487 35.85 6.84 3.32
C ARG A 487 35.81 6.32 4.75
N GLN A 488 35.36 5.08 4.96
CA GLN A 488 35.32 4.42 6.27
C GLN A 488 36.73 4.33 6.89
N GLN A 489 37.74 3.92 6.12
CA GLN A 489 39.15 3.91 6.58
C GLN A 489 39.67 5.31 6.99
N ARG A 490 39.26 6.38 6.28
CA ARG A 490 39.65 7.75 6.65
C ARG A 490 38.95 8.23 7.92
N LEU A 491 37.64 7.96 8.07
CA LEU A 491 36.93 8.26 9.32
C LEU A 491 37.49 7.48 10.51
N GLN A 492 37.89 6.23 10.31
CA GLN A 492 38.49 5.41 11.35
C GLN A 492 39.84 6.00 11.80
N LYS A 493 40.75 6.30 10.86
CA LYS A 493 42.03 6.98 11.17
C LYS A 493 41.85 8.34 11.85
N GLN A 494 40.80 9.09 11.49
CA GLN A 494 40.47 10.34 12.18
C GLN A 494 40.03 10.09 13.64
N ARG A 495 39.13 9.13 13.87
CA ARG A 495 38.67 8.77 15.22
C ARG A 495 39.80 8.25 16.11
N GLU A 496 40.73 7.48 15.54
CA GLU A 496 41.93 6.98 16.22
C GLU A 496 42.80 8.16 16.68
N ARG A 497 43.09 9.13 15.79
CA ARG A 497 43.84 10.36 16.14
C ARG A 497 43.13 11.20 17.21
N GLU A 498 41.83 11.45 17.07
CA GLU A 498 41.09 12.21 18.08
C GLU A 498 40.99 11.47 19.43
N ALA A 499 41.05 10.13 19.44
CA ALA A 499 41.12 9.34 20.67
C ALA A 499 42.50 9.42 21.31
N GLU A 500 43.57 9.37 20.51
CA GLU A 500 44.95 9.55 20.94
C GLU A 500 45.19 10.95 21.52
N GLU A 501 44.77 12.02 20.83
CA GLU A 501 44.81 13.39 21.35
C GLU A 501 44.02 13.57 22.65
N ARG A 502 42.87 12.87 22.80
CA ARG A 502 42.08 12.91 24.04
C ARG A 502 42.85 12.26 25.19
N ARG A 503 43.51 11.13 24.96
CA ARG A 503 44.37 10.45 25.95
C ARG A 503 45.57 11.29 26.34
N VAL A 504 46.27 11.90 25.38
CA VAL A 504 47.40 12.81 25.66
C VAL A 504 46.96 13.99 26.52
N ARG A 505 45.88 14.68 26.14
CA ARG A 505 45.32 15.81 26.91
C ARG A 505 44.81 15.40 28.30
N GLU A 506 44.41 14.14 28.49
CA GLU A 506 44.00 13.61 29.79
C GLU A 506 45.21 13.29 30.68
N GLU A 507 46.28 12.74 30.10
CA GLU A 507 47.55 12.49 30.78
C GLU A 507 48.26 13.79 31.18
N GLU A 508 48.25 14.82 30.32
CA GLU A 508 48.75 16.17 30.64
C GLU A 508 47.99 16.78 31.83
N ARG A 509 46.65 16.72 31.83
CA ARG A 509 45.84 17.18 32.97
C ARG A 509 46.10 16.39 34.25
N ARG A 510 46.50 15.12 34.15
CA ARG A 510 46.89 14.32 35.32
C ARG A 510 48.24 14.76 35.87
N LYS A 511 49.25 14.93 35.01
CA LYS A 511 50.58 15.44 35.38
C LYS A 511 50.51 16.84 36.00
N GLN A 512 49.71 17.74 35.45
CA GLN A 512 49.49 19.08 36.01
C GLN A 512 48.89 19.05 37.42
N ARG A 513 47.99 18.08 37.71
CA ARG A 513 47.44 17.90 39.07
C ARG A 513 48.48 17.32 40.03
N GLU A 514 49.23 16.31 39.58
CA GLU A 514 50.32 15.70 40.36
C GLU A 514 51.39 16.75 40.72
N GLU A 515 51.79 17.60 39.76
CA GLU A 515 52.74 18.70 39.96
C GLU A 515 52.19 19.81 40.89
N GLN A 516 50.91 20.18 40.74
CA GLN A 516 50.27 21.16 41.61
C GLN A 516 50.14 20.65 43.06
N GLU A 517 49.75 19.38 43.26
CA GLU A 517 49.72 18.75 44.58
C GLU A 517 51.11 18.60 45.22
N GLU A 518 52.18 18.55 44.43
CA GLU A 518 53.54 18.58 44.95
C GLU A 518 53.97 20.02 45.34
N ALA A 519 53.64 21.02 44.52
CA ALA A 519 53.88 22.43 44.82
C ALA A 519 53.15 22.87 46.12
N ASP A 520 51.87 22.50 46.27
CA ASP A 520 51.07 22.79 47.46
C ASP A 520 51.69 22.15 48.71
N ARG A 521 52.21 20.91 48.60
CA ARG A 521 52.92 20.22 49.69
C ARG A 521 54.23 20.91 50.08
N ARG A 522 55.01 21.40 49.10
CA ARG A 522 56.25 22.16 49.35
C ARG A 522 55.96 23.49 50.05
N TYR A 523 54.96 24.24 49.58
CA TYR A 523 54.55 25.50 50.19
C TYR A 523 54.02 25.32 51.63
N ALA A 524 53.24 24.27 51.88
CA ALA A 524 52.77 23.94 53.24
C ALA A 524 53.94 23.62 54.19
N ALA A 525 54.97 22.91 53.72
CA ALA A 525 56.16 22.60 54.52
C ALA A 525 57.01 23.85 54.83
N GLU A 526 57.19 24.74 53.85
CA GLU A 526 57.89 26.02 54.03
C GLU A 526 57.18 26.93 55.05
N ARG A 527 55.85 27.05 54.93
CA ARG A 527 54.99 27.75 55.89
C ARG A 527 55.12 27.21 57.32
N ALA A 528 55.13 25.89 57.49
CA ALA A 528 55.28 25.26 58.80
C ALA A 528 56.66 25.54 59.42
N ALA A 529 57.73 25.49 58.62
CA ALA A 529 59.09 25.78 59.07
C ALA A 529 59.27 27.26 59.47
N GLU A 530 58.64 28.19 58.75
CA GLU A 530 58.64 29.61 59.11
C GLU A 530 57.89 29.87 60.43
N GLU A 531 56.71 29.26 60.62
CA GLU A 531 55.97 29.36 61.88
C GLU A 531 56.74 28.77 63.07
N GLU A 532 57.48 27.67 62.88
CA GLU A 532 58.34 27.09 63.91
C GLU A 532 59.52 28.02 64.27
N ARG A 533 60.15 28.66 63.27
CA ARG A 533 61.22 29.65 63.49
C ARG A 533 60.71 30.84 64.30
N LEU A 534 59.56 31.39 63.93
CA LEU A 534 58.92 32.52 64.63
C LEU A 534 58.53 32.17 66.07
N ARG A 535 58.04 30.95 66.33
CA ARG A 535 57.76 30.47 67.70
C ARG A 535 59.03 30.41 68.55
N LYS A 536 60.13 29.87 68.01
CA LYS A 536 61.42 29.79 68.73
C LYS A 536 62.00 31.18 69.03
N GLU A 537 61.86 32.15 68.12
CA GLU A 537 62.24 33.54 68.40
C GLU A 537 61.36 34.19 69.48
N TYR A 538 60.05 33.91 69.47
CA TYR A 538 59.10 34.41 70.46
C TYR A 538 59.36 33.82 71.86
N GLU A 539 59.59 32.51 71.96
CA GLU A 539 59.98 31.83 73.20
C GLU A 539 61.29 32.38 73.76
N LYS A 540 62.28 32.64 72.90
CA LYS A 540 63.56 33.27 73.30
C LYS A 540 63.35 34.66 73.88
N ARG A 541 62.50 35.50 73.28
CA ARG A 541 62.15 36.84 73.79
C ARG A 541 61.43 36.79 75.14
N ILE A 542 60.59 35.78 75.39
CA ILE A 542 59.95 35.57 76.69
C ILE A 542 60.98 35.16 77.76
N LEU A 543 61.98 34.35 77.40
CA LEU A 543 63.06 33.96 78.31
C LEU A 543 63.99 35.14 78.65
N GLU A 544 64.34 35.96 77.65
CA GLU A 544 65.11 37.19 77.83
C GLU A 544 64.35 38.22 78.70
N ALA A 545 63.04 38.40 78.48
CA ALA A 545 62.21 39.31 79.28
C ALA A 545 62.02 38.89 80.76
N LYS A 546 62.10 37.58 81.07
CA LYS A 546 61.98 37.08 82.45
C LYS A 546 63.18 37.47 83.33
N ASN A 547 64.40 37.41 82.79
CA ASN A 547 65.62 37.68 83.56
C ASN A 547 65.83 39.18 83.89
N GLU A 548 65.19 40.10 83.16
CA GLU A 548 65.36 41.55 83.36
C GLU A 548 64.27 42.17 84.26
N GLN A 549 63.10 41.53 84.37
CA GLN A 549 62.03 41.93 85.29
C GLN A 549 62.36 41.70 86.78
N GLU A 550 63.13 40.65 87.08
CA GLU A 550 63.31 40.15 88.45
C GLU A 550 64.26 41.05 89.29
N ARG A 551 65.19 41.77 88.65
CA ARG A 551 66.33 42.42 89.32
C ARG A 551 66.13 43.88 89.77
N LEU A 552 64.98 44.49 89.45
CA LEU A 552 64.71 45.92 89.70
C LEU A 552 63.33 46.19 90.34
N MET A 553 62.56 45.14 90.63
CA MET A 553 61.23 45.23 91.26
C MET A 553 61.25 45.05 92.78
N GLN A 554 62.40 44.72 93.38
CA GLN A 554 62.44 43.96 94.64
C GLN A 554 62.60 44.78 95.93
N GLU A 555 63.11 46.02 95.91
CA GLU A 555 63.42 46.76 97.16
C GLU A 555 62.53 48.00 97.39
N GLU A 556 62.68 49.06 96.60
CA GLU A 556 62.06 50.35 96.95
C GLU A 556 60.60 50.52 96.46
N ARG A 557 60.21 49.66 95.51
CA ARG A 557 58.98 49.79 94.73
C ARG A 557 57.84 48.91 95.23
N GLU A 558 58.07 48.19 96.32
CA GLU A 558 57.08 47.34 97.00
C GLU A 558 56.34 48.11 98.10
N ALA A 559 57.06 48.79 99.00
CA ALA A 559 56.48 49.34 100.24
C ALA A 559 55.39 50.41 99.98
N LYS A 560 55.71 51.49 99.25
CA LYS A 560 54.76 52.60 98.99
C LYS A 560 53.76 52.34 97.87
N ARG A 561 53.92 51.25 97.12
CA ARG A 561 52.97 50.87 96.06
C ARG A 561 51.85 49.98 96.61
N ARG A 562 52.14 49.13 97.60
CA ARG A 562 51.15 48.23 98.24
C ARG A 562 49.94 48.99 98.79
N GLU A 563 50.10 50.06 99.57
CA GLU A 563 48.95 50.78 100.15
C GLU A 563 48.04 51.45 99.09
N LEU A 564 48.62 52.14 98.10
CA LEU A 564 47.85 52.80 97.04
C LEU A 564 47.29 51.77 96.03
N GLN A 565 48.00 50.66 95.79
CA GLN A 565 47.49 49.54 95.01
C GLN A 565 46.41 48.77 95.76
N GLU A 566 46.44 48.59 97.09
CA GLU A 566 45.35 47.90 97.80
C GLU A 566 44.03 48.65 97.68
N VAL A 567 44.06 49.99 97.71
CA VAL A 567 42.87 50.83 97.51
C VAL A 567 42.45 50.85 96.02
N GLN A 568 43.38 51.05 95.08
CA GLN A 568 43.04 51.02 93.65
C GLN A 568 42.63 49.62 93.15
N GLU A 569 43.25 48.56 93.62
CA GLU A 569 42.92 47.18 93.27
C GLU A 569 41.66 46.70 93.98
N ARG A 570 41.28 47.24 95.16
CA ARG A 570 39.93 47.04 95.70
C ARG A 570 38.87 47.67 94.81
N LEU A 571 39.02 48.95 94.46
CA LEU A 571 38.06 49.63 93.57
C LEU A 571 38.01 48.99 92.17
N LYS A 572 39.16 48.66 91.58
CA LYS A 572 39.22 47.92 90.31
C LYS A 572 38.76 46.47 90.45
N ALA A 573 38.91 45.80 91.60
CA ALA A 573 38.36 44.47 91.81
C ALA A 573 36.84 44.51 91.94
N GLU A 574 36.28 45.54 92.58
CA GLU A 574 34.83 45.76 92.63
C GLU A 574 34.28 46.13 91.25
N GLU A 575 34.95 46.99 90.48
CA GLU A 575 34.58 47.28 89.08
C GLU A 575 34.75 46.06 88.17
N ARG A 576 35.83 45.26 88.32
CA ARG A 576 36.02 44.01 87.57
C ARG A 576 34.96 42.98 87.95
N GLN A 577 34.62 42.82 89.22
CA GLN A 577 33.53 41.92 89.65
C GLN A 577 32.19 42.35 89.07
N ARG A 578 31.86 43.66 89.10
CA ARG A 578 30.65 44.18 88.44
C ARG A 578 30.69 44.00 86.93
N GLN A 579 31.84 44.19 86.27
CA GLN A 579 32.00 43.96 84.83
C GLN A 579 31.92 42.47 84.45
N GLU A 580 32.51 41.58 85.24
CA GLU A 580 32.43 40.12 85.08
C GLU A 580 31.01 39.60 85.34
N GLU A 581 30.28 40.20 86.28
CA GLU A 581 28.88 39.90 86.56
C GLU A 581 27.99 40.37 85.40
N ILE A 582 28.15 41.61 84.92
CA ILE A 582 27.46 42.13 83.72
C ILE A 582 27.81 41.29 82.47
N GLU A 583 29.08 40.90 82.29
CA GLU A 583 29.49 40.07 81.16
C GLU A 583 28.94 38.64 81.27
N ARG A 584 28.83 38.08 82.50
CA ARG A 584 28.18 36.79 82.75
C ARG A 584 26.69 36.86 82.47
N GLU A 585 25.98 37.85 83.00
CA GLU A 585 24.56 38.08 82.73
C GLU A 585 24.31 38.26 81.23
N HIS A 586 25.14 39.05 80.55
CA HIS A 586 25.04 39.25 79.10
C HIS A 586 25.32 37.96 78.31
N LYS A 587 26.32 37.16 78.70
CA LYS A 587 26.59 35.83 78.12
C LYS A 587 25.44 34.85 78.37
N GLU A 588 24.86 34.84 79.57
CA GLU A 588 23.70 34.01 79.90
C GLU A 588 22.44 34.45 79.12
N GLN A 589 22.22 35.76 78.95
CA GLN A 589 21.14 36.29 78.10
C GLN A 589 21.36 35.94 76.62
N GLN A 590 22.58 36.08 76.09
CA GLN A 590 22.93 35.67 74.73
C GLN A 590 22.72 34.17 74.52
N MET A 591 23.17 33.33 75.46
CA MET A 591 23.00 31.88 75.40
C MET A 591 21.52 31.46 75.48
N ARG A 592 20.70 32.15 76.29
CA ARG A 592 19.23 31.96 76.32
C ARG A 592 18.57 32.32 75.00
N LEU A 593 18.92 33.46 74.40
CA LEU A 593 18.42 33.89 73.09
C LEU A 593 18.88 32.97 71.95
N GLU A 594 20.09 32.41 72.04
CA GLU A 594 20.60 31.43 71.08
C GLU A 594 19.86 30.08 71.20
N LEU A 595 19.63 29.60 72.43
CA LEU A 595 18.82 28.41 72.70
C LEU A 595 17.37 28.57 72.20
N GLU A 596 16.76 29.73 72.43
CA GLU A 596 15.41 30.06 71.95
C GLU A 596 15.35 30.03 70.41
N ARG A 597 16.31 30.67 69.72
CA ARG A 597 16.43 30.59 68.25
C ARG A 597 16.63 29.17 67.74
N ILE A 598 17.39 28.33 68.44
CA ILE A 598 17.59 26.91 68.08
C ILE A 598 16.29 26.11 68.27
N GLU A 599 15.52 26.36 69.33
CA GLU A 599 14.19 25.75 69.50
C GLU A 599 13.20 26.19 68.43
N GLU A 600 13.17 27.49 68.07
CA GLU A 600 12.32 28.00 67.01
C GLU A 600 12.69 27.40 65.65
N ALA A 601 13.99 27.30 65.34
CA ALA A 601 14.49 26.64 64.13
C ALA A 601 14.04 25.15 64.07
N LYS A 602 14.18 24.40 65.16
CA LYS A 602 13.70 23.00 65.25
C LYS A 602 12.18 22.89 65.09
N LYS A 603 11.40 23.79 65.71
CA LYS A 603 9.93 23.84 65.57
C LYS A 603 9.53 24.17 64.13
N MET A 604 10.30 24.97 63.40
CA MET A 604 10.09 25.24 61.98
C MET A 604 10.45 24.03 61.11
N GLU A 605 11.60 23.40 61.34
CA GLU A 605 12.03 22.18 60.63
C GLU A 605 11.01 21.03 60.81
N GLU A 606 10.50 20.80 62.03
CA GLU A 606 9.46 19.80 62.29
C GLU A 606 8.14 20.10 61.56
N ARG A 607 7.76 21.39 61.43
CA ARG A 607 6.58 21.81 60.64
C ARG A 607 6.80 21.59 59.14
N GLU A 608 7.99 21.88 58.63
CA GLU A 608 8.35 21.65 57.23
C GLU A 608 8.35 20.14 56.91
N LEU A 609 8.88 19.31 57.80
CA LEU A 609 8.91 17.86 57.67
C LEU A 609 7.48 17.27 57.66
N LYS A 610 6.61 17.68 58.59
CA LYS A 610 5.19 17.26 58.60
C LYS A 610 4.44 17.65 57.33
N ARG A 611 4.72 18.85 56.79
CA ARG A 611 4.16 19.32 55.51
C ARG A 611 4.62 18.43 54.35
N LEU A 612 5.90 18.06 54.31
CA LEU A 612 6.46 17.14 53.31
C LEU A 612 5.90 15.72 53.43
N GLU A 613 5.71 15.19 54.64
CA GLU A 613 5.04 13.91 54.89
C GLU A 613 3.59 13.90 54.39
N GLU A 614 2.82 14.95 54.68
CA GLU A 614 1.44 15.08 54.21
C GLU A 614 1.37 15.18 52.67
N GLU A 615 2.31 15.90 52.06
CA GLU A 615 2.41 16.01 50.60
C GLU A 615 2.82 14.67 49.95
N ASN A 616 3.78 13.95 50.54
CA ASN A 616 4.17 12.62 50.10
C ASN A 616 3.01 11.62 50.22
N LYS A 617 2.25 11.65 51.32
CA LYS A 617 1.05 10.83 51.51
C LYS A 617 -0.02 11.11 50.44
N LYS A 618 -0.23 12.38 50.07
CA LYS A 618 -1.12 12.77 48.95
C LYS A 618 -0.60 12.27 47.60
N ARG A 619 0.72 12.33 47.37
CA ARG A 619 1.36 11.79 46.15
C ARG A 619 1.21 10.26 46.06
N GLU A 620 1.39 9.53 47.16
CA GLU A 620 1.15 8.09 47.24
C GLU A 620 -0.31 7.72 47.01
N GLU A 621 -1.27 8.43 47.61
CA GLU A 621 -2.70 8.19 47.39
C GLU A 621 -3.08 8.43 45.91
N GLN A 622 -2.53 9.48 45.29
CA GLN A 622 -2.72 9.76 43.87
C GLN A 622 -2.02 8.72 42.96
N GLN A 623 -0.91 8.13 43.40
CA GLN A 623 -0.28 6.99 42.71
C GLN A 623 -1.15 5.73 42.83
N ARG A 624 -1.68 5.41 44.02
CA ARG A 624 -2.59 4.27 44.23
C ARG A 624 -3.87 4.38 43.40
N LYS A 625 -4.50 5.57 43.36
CA LYS A 625 -5.69 5.83 42.52
C LYS A 625 -5.40 5.60 41.03
N ARG A 626 -4.27 6.12 40.53
CA ARG A 626 -3.84 5.88 39.13
C ARG A 626 -3.51 4.42 38.85
N ALA A 627 -2.93 3.70 39.81
CA ALA A 627 -2.65 2.26 39.67
C ALA A 627 -3.95 1.42 39.67
N GLN A 628 -4.96 1.81 40.44
CA GLN A 628 -6.29 1.19 40.41
C GLN A 628 -6.99 1.44 39.07
N GLU A 629 -7.02 2.68 38.60
CA GLU A 629 -7.56 3.05 37.27
C GLU A 629 -6.86 2.29 36.13
N GLN A 630 -5.53 2.15 36.19
CA GLN A 630 -4.76 1.34 35.22
C GLN A 630 -5.12 -0.14 35.28
N ALA A 631 -5.28 -0.71 36.48
CA ALA A 631 -5.66 -2.11 36.65
C ALA A 631 -7.11 -2.39 36.18
N GLU A 632 -8.04 -1.46 36.38
CA GLU A 632 -9.41 -1.54 35.88
C GLU A 632 -9.45 -1.49 34.35
N LEU A 633 -8.71 -0.55 33.73
CA LEU A 633 -8.57 -0.46 32.27
C LEU A 633 -7.90 -1.71 31.66
N GLU A 634 -6.92 -2.30 32.34
CA GLU A 634 -6.30 -3.56 31.90
C GLU A 634 -7.27 -4.75 32.03
N ALA A 635 -8.06 -4.82 33.11
CA ALA A 635 -9.09 -5.84 33.29
C ALA A 635 -10.21 -5.72 32.25
N GLU A 636 -10.68 -4.49 31.95
CA GLU A 636 -11.67 -4.23 30.90
C GLU A 636 -11.13 -4.64 29.53
N LYS A 637 -9.91 -4.22 29.19
CA LYS A 637 -9.24 -4.60 27.94
C LYS A 637 -9.11 -6.13 27.80
N ASN A 638 -8.75 -6.83 28.86
CA ASN A 638 -8.62 -8.29 28.85
C ASN A 638 -9.99 -8.98 28.65
N ARG A 639 -11.08 -8.44 29.22
CA ARG A 639 -12.45 -8.92 28.96
C ARG A 639 -12.85 -8.71 27.50
N LEU A 640 -12.60 -7.52 26.95
CA LEU A 640 -12.88 -7.21 25.54
C LEU A 640 -12.07 -8.08 24.58
N GLU A 641 -10.81 -8.42 24.91
CA GLU A 641 -9.98 -9.33 24.12
C GLU A 641 -10.50 -10.79 24.19
N GLU A 642 -11.04 -11.23 25.34
CA GLU A 642 -11.69 -12.54 25.45
C GLU A 642 -13.02 -12.59 24.68
N GLU A 643 -13.85 -11.54 24.76
CA GLU A 643 -15.08 -11.43 23.97
C GLU A 643 -14.80 -11.38 22.46
N GLU A 644 -13.79 -10.61 22.02
CA GLU A 644 -13.39 -10.59 20.61
C GLU A 644 -12.90 -11.97 20.16
N LYS A 645 -12.16 -12.69 21.01
CA LYS A 645 -11.73 -14.07 20.72
C LYS A 645 -12.92 -15.01 20.58
N ARG A 646 -13.87 -15.00 21.52
CA ARG A 646 -15.10 -15.82 21.45
C ARG A 646 -15.93 -15.51 20.20
N LEU A 647 -16.07 -14.22 19.85
CA LEU A 647 -16.80 -13.80 18.66
C LEU A 647 -16.09 -14.25 17.37
N ARG A 648 -14.76 -14.16 17.32
CA ARG A 648 -13.95 -14.68 16.19
C ARG A 648 -14.07 -16.21 16.05
N GLU A 649 -14.09 -16.95 17.16
CA GLU A 649 -14.27 -18.41 17.17
C GLU A 649 -15.69 -18.80 16.71
N SER A 650 -16.72 -18.09 17.17
CA SER A 650 -18.10 -18.25 16.71
C SER A 650 -18.25 -17.98 15.21
N ILE A 651 -17.71 -16.87 14.71
CA ILE A 651 -17.71 -16.54 13.28
C ILE A 651 -16.91 -17.56 12.46
N ALA A 652 -15.82 -18.12 13.00
CA ALA A 652 -15.06 -19.17 12.33
C ALA A 652 -15.89 -20.46 12.19
N ALA A 653 -16.53 -20.90 13.28
CA ALA A 653 -17.41 -22.07 13.30
C ALA A 653 -18.62 -21.91 12.37
N GLU A 654 -19.26 -20.73 12.32
CA GLU A 654 -20.37 -20.46 11.40
C GLU A 654 -19.92 -20.51 9.94
N ASN A 655 -18.75 -19.95 9.61
CA ASN A 655 -18.19 -20.02 8.26
C ASN A 655 -17.79 -21.45 7.87
N GLU A 656 -17.32 -22.26 8.81
CA GLU A 656 -17.01 -23.68 8.60
C GLU A 656 -18.29 -24.51 8.40
N ALA A 657 -19.33 -24.28 9.19
CA ALA A 657 -20.64 -24.90 9.00
C ALA A 657 -21.27 -24.54 7.64
N ARG A 658 -21.23 -23.26 7.24
CA ARG A 658 -21.67 -22.81 5.91
C ARG A 658 -20.84 -23.41 4.78
N LYS A 659 -19.53 -23.59 4.98
CA LYS A 659 -18.66 -24.29 4.02
C LYS A 659 -19.06 -25.76 3.88
N HIS A 660 -19.31 -26.45 4.99
CA HIS A 660 -19.75 -27.85 4.98
C HIS A 660 -21.13 -28.01 4.31
N GLN A 661 -22.07 -27.10 4.58
CA GLN A 661 -23.38 -27.09 3.91
C GLN A 661 -23.25 -26.92 2.39
N HIS A 662 -22.36 -26.03 1.92
CA HIS A 662 -22.13 -25.84 0.50
C HIS A 662 -21.37 -27.01 -0.15
N GLU A 663 -20.47 -27.67 0.57
CA GLU A 663 -19.80 -28.89 0.09
C GLU A 663 -20.76 -30.09 0.01
N GLU A 664 -21.71 -30.22 0.96
CA GLU A 664 -22.85 -31.15 0.89
C GLU A 664 -23.76 -30.87 -0.31
N GLU A 665 -24.10 -29.60 -0.55
CA GLU A 665 -24.94 -29.16 -1.68
C GLU A 665 -24.30 -29.50 -3.02
N ILE A 666 -23.01 -29.18 -3.20
CA ILE A 666 -22.23 -29.55 -4.40
C ILE A 666 -22.21 -31.07 -4.57
N ARG A 667 -22.00 -31.85 -3.50
CA ARG A 667 -21.96 -33.32 -3.59
C ARG A 667 -23.31 -33.88 -4.05
N ARG A 668 -24.43 -33.35 -3.54
CA ARG A 668 -25.79 -33.74 -3.96
C ARG A 668 -26.08 -33.36 -5.41
N GLU A 669 -25.63 -32.19 -5.87
CA GLU A 669 -25.73 -31.83 -7.28
C GLU A 669 -24.91 -32.74 -8.20
N GLU A 670 -23.71 -33.15 -7.79
CA GLU A 670 -22.88 -34.07 -8.56
C GLU A 670 -23.47 -35.50 -8.58
N GLU A 671 -24.02 -35.97 -7.47
CA GLU A 671 -24.74 -37.25 -7.38
C GLU A 671 -26.02 -37.23 -8.24
N ALA A 672 -26.79 -36.13 -8.21
CA ALA A 672 -27.98 -35.96 -9.05
C ALA A 672 -27.63 -35.96 -10.55
N LYS A 673 -26.58 -35.25 -10.97
CA LYS A 673 -26.12 -35.23 -12.37
C LYS A 673 -25.63 -36.60 -12.84
N LYS A 674 -24.93 -37.36 -11.98
CA LYS A 674 -24.54 -38.76 -12.29
C LYS A 674 -25.75 -39.66 -12.45
N ALA A 675 -26.76 -39.53 -11.59
CA ALA A 675 -28.02 -40.29 -11.70
C ALA A 675 -28.80 -39.92 -12.97
N GLU A 676 -28.82 -38.65 -13.37
CA GLU A 676 -29.44 -38.19 -14.63
C GLU A 676 -28.71 -38.74 -15.86
N GLU A 677 -27.37 -38.69 -15.88
CA GLU A 677 -26.54 -39.27 -16.95
C GLU A 677 -26.70 -40.80 -17.05
N GLU A 678 -26.76 -41.49 -15.92
CA GLU A 678 -26.99 -42.94 -15.88
C GLU A 678 -28.42 -43.31 -16.32
N ALA A 679 -29.43 -42.53 -15.94
CA ALA A 679 -30.80 -42.70 -16.43
C ALA A 679 -30.92 -42.45 -17.94
N GLU A 680 -30.27 -41.41 -18.48
CA GLU A 680 -30.24 -41.15 -19.92
C GLU A 680 -29.54 -42.29 -20.68
N LYS A 681 -28.46 -42.85 -20.12
CA LYS A 681 -27.78 -44.03 -20.67
C LYS A 681 -28.69 -45.26 -20.67
N GLN A 682 -29.37 -45.56 -19.55
CA GLN A 682 -30.33 -46.67 -19.48
C GLN A 682 -31.49 -46.49 -20.46
N GLU A 683 -31.97 -45.25 -20.68
CA GLU A 683 -33.01 -44.97 -21.66
C GLU A 683 -32.53 -45.17 -23.11
N LYS A 684 -31.30 -44.77 -23.43
CA LYS A 684 -30.65 -45.03 -24.73
C LYS A 684 -30.50 -46.53 -24.97
N GLU A 685 -29.99 -47.29 -24.00
CA GLU A 685 -29.88 -48.75 -24.08
C GLU A 685 -31.26 -49.42 -24.25
N ARG A 686 -32.30 -48.93 -23.57
CA ARG A 686 -33.68 -49.44 -23.75
C ARG A 686 -34.19 -49.18 -25.17
N LYS A 687 -34.06 -47.95 -25.67
CA LYS A 687 -34.44 -47.57 -27.05
C LYS A 687 -33.68 -48.38 -28.11
N GLU A 688 -32.41 -48.68 -27.87
CA GLU A 688 -31.61 -49.53 -28.75
C GLU A 688 -32.07 -50.99 -28.73
N ARG A 689 -32.35 -51.56 -27.55
CA ARG A 689 -32.95 -52.91 -27.42
C ARG A 689 -34.32 -53.00 -28.11
N GLU A 690 -35.19 -52.01 -27.94
CA GLU A 690 -36.48 -51.94 -28.65
C GLU A 690 -36.30 -51.87 -30.17
N ARG A 691 -35.36 -51.05 -30.66
CA ARG A 691 -35.02 -50.96 -32.08
C ARG A 691 -34.50 -52.30 -32.61
N GLN A 692 -33.63 -52.98 -31.87
CA GLN A 692 -33.10 -54.28 -32.24
C GLN A 692 -34.20 -55.34 -32.29
N GLN A 693 -35.08 -55.40 -31.29
CA GLN A 693 -36.24 -56.30 -31.28
C GLN A 693 -37.18 -56.07 -32.47
N ARG A 694 -37.41 -54.82 -32.88
CA ARG A 694 -38.20 -54.51 -34.09
C ARG A 694 -37.53 -54.98 -35.38
N LEU A 695 -36.21 -54.81 -35.49
CA LEU A 695 -35.43 -55.31 -36.64
C LEU A 695 -35.45 -56.85 -36.71
N ASP A 696 -35.27 -57.51 -35.57
CA ASP A 696 -35.30 -58.98 -35.48
C ASP A 696 -36.70 -59.55 -35.73
N ALA A 697 -37.76 -58.85 -35.30
CA ALA A 697 -39.15 -59.21 -35.62
C ALA A 697 -39.43 -59.09 -37.13
N ALA A 698 -39.09 -57.96 -37.76
CA ALA A 698 -39.25 -57.76 -39.19
C ALA A 698 -38.45 -58.78 -40.02
N ARG A 699 -37.25 -59.14 -39.55
CA ARG A 699 -36.43 -60.21 -40.16
C ARG A 699 -37.14 -61.57 -40.06
N ARG A 700 -37.67 -61.94 -38.89
CA ARG A 700 -38.43 -63.20 -38.71
C ARG A 700 -39.68 -63.25 -39.61
N GLU A 701 -40.38 -62.14 -39.80
CA GLU A 701 -41.53 -62.06 -40.70
C GLU A 701 -41.12 -62.26 -42.18
N SER A 702 -40.04 -61.62 -42.61
CA SER A 702 -39.45 -61.82 -43.94
C SER A 702 -39.00 -63.28 -44.14
N ASP A 703 -38.26 -63.85 -43.19
CA ASP A 703 -37.80 -65.24 -43.25
C ASP A 703 -38.99 -66.23 -43.26
N ALA A 704 -40.05 -65.95 -42.51
CA ALA A 704 -41.29 -66.73 -42.53
C ALA A 704 -42.06 -66.60 -43.86
N MET A 705 -42.04 -65.43 -44.51
CA MET A 705 -42.62 -65.23 -45.84
C MET A 705 -41.89 -66.06 -46.89
N VAL A 706 -40.55 -66.01 -46.91
CA VAL A 706 -39.70 -66.83 -47.78
C VAL A 706 -39.92 -68.32 -47.50
N HIS A 707 -40.04 -68.72 -46.23
CA HIS A 707 -40.33 -70.11 -45.87
C HIS A 707 -41.70 -70.59 -46.40
N ARG A 708 -42.76 -69.77 -46.25
CA ARG A 708 -44.10 -70.07 -46.80
C ARG A 708 -44.08 -70.17 -48.33
N GLU A 709 -43.35 -69.29 -49.02
CA GLU A 709 -43.19 -69.35 -50.47
C GLU A 709 -42.44 -70.62 -50.91
N MET A 710 -41.37 -70.99 -50.20
CA MET A 710 -40.61 -72.22 -50.44
C MET A 710 -41.44 -73.47 -50.13
N GLU A 711 -42.32 -73.45 -49.14
CA GLU A 711 -43.30 -74.52 -48.92
C GLU A 711 -44.34 -74.60 -50.03
N ALA A 712 -44.91 -73.47 -50.49
CA ALA A 712 -45.86 -73.46 -51.61
C ALA A 712 -45.21 -74.04 -52.88
N LYS A 713 -43.97 -73.66 -53.18
CA LYS A 713 -43.14 -74.25 -54.24
C LYS A 713 -42.92 -75.76 -54.03
N ARG A 714 -42.64 -76.22 -52.80
CA ARG A 714 -42.51 -77.65 -52.46
C ARG A 714 -43.84 -78.42 -52.65
N ARG A 715 -44.98 -77.85 -52.27
CA ARG A 715 -46.32 -78.47 -52.41
C ARG A 715 -46.73 -78.59 -53.87
N ASN A 716 -46.54 -77.52 -54.66
CA ASN A 716 -46.77 -77.54 -56.11
C ASN A 716 -45.86 -78.57 -56.80
N TYR A 717 -44.58 -78.62 -56.44
CA TYR A 717 -43.64 -79.64 -56.92
C TYR A 717 -44.06 -81.07 -56.53
N ALA A 718 -44.51 -81.30 -55.29
CA ALA A 718 -45.00 -82.60 -54.85
C ALA A 718 -46.25 -83.06 -55.63
N SER A 719 -47.20 -82.15 -55.87
CA SER A 719 -48.38 -82.40 -56.72
C SER A 719 -47.97 -82.77 -58.15
N ARG A 720 -47.02 -82.05 -58.75
CA ARG A 720 -46.47 -82.36 -60.09
C ARG A 720 -45.79 -83.73 -60.17
N ILE A 721 -45.18 -84.22 -59.09
CA ILE A 721 -44.59 -85.56 -59.04
C ILE A 721 -45.67 -86.64 -58.85
N ALA A 722 -46.69 -86.37 -58.04
CA ALA A 722 -47.81 -87.30 -57.83
C ALA A 722 -48.64 -87.56 -59.11
N ALA A 723 -48.64 -86.61 -60.05
CA ALA A 723 -49.29 -86.74 -61.35
C ALA A 723 -48.53 -87.61 -62.38
N LEU A 724 -47.33 -88.10 -62.08
CA LEU A 724 -46.54 -88.99 -62.95
C LEU A 724 -46.93 -90.46 -62.74
N LYS A 725 -46.71 -91.31 -63.75
CA LYS A 725 -46.92 -92.76 -63.65
C LYS A 725 -45.96 -93.39 -62.60
N PRO A 726 -46.35 -94.47 -61.88
CA PRO A 726 -45.54 -95.02 -60.77
C PRO A 726 -44.10 -95.39 -61.13
N GLU A 727 -43.84 -95.90 -62.33
CA GLU A 727 -42.49 -96.23 -62.81
C GLU A 727 -41.59 -94.99 -62.97
N ASP A 728 -42.15 -93.89 -63.46
CA ASP A 728 -41.43 -92.62 -63.62
C ASP A 728 -41.19 -91.94 -62.28
N GLN A 729 -42.12 -92.08 -61.32
CA GLN A 729 -41.91 -91.64 -59.94
C GLN A 729 -40.69 -92.33 -59.30
N GLN A 730 -40.54 -93.66 -59.48
CA GLN A 730 -39.38 -94.40 -58.95
C GLN A 730 -38.06 -93.93 -59.58
N LYS A 731 -38.00 -93.84 -60.92
CA LYS A 731 -36.82 -93.32 -61.64
C LYS A 731 -36.45 -91.90 -61.18
N PHE A 732 -37.46 -91.05 -60.95
CA PHE A 732 -37.24 -89.68 -60.48
C PHE A 732 -36.73 -89.62 -59.03
N ILE A 733 -37.25 -90.47 -58.14
CA ILE A 733 -36.74 -90.61 -56.76
C ILE A 733 -35.29 -91.09 -56.76
N GLU A 734 -34.94 -92.06 -57.61
CA GLU A 734 -33.58 -92.59 -57.72
C GLU A 734 -32.60 -91.54 -58.27
N MET A 735 -32.96 -90.87 -59.38
CA MET A 735 -32.22 -89.73 -59.91
C MET A 735 -32.02 -88.62 -58.88
N ARG A 736 -33.04 -88.33 -58.05
CA ARG A 736 -32.95 -87.35 -56.97
C ARG A 736 -32.03 -87.81 -55.84
N LYS A 737 -32.02 -89.09 -55.48
CA LYS A 737 -31.04 -89.66 -54.52
C LYS A 737 -29.61 -89.49 -55.06
N ARG A 738 -29.34 -89.88 -56.31
CA ARG A 738 -28.03 -89.70 -56.96
C ARG A 738 -27.61 -88.23 -57.02
N ARG A 739 -28.50 -87.32 -57.43
CA ARG A 739 -28.23 -85.85 -57.47
C ARG A 739 -28.01 -85.26 -56.07
N LYS A 740 -28.74 -85.72 -55.05
CA LYS A 740 -28.52 -85.28 -53.65
C LYS A 740 -27.15 -85.73 -53.16
N GLN A 741 -26.79 -87.00 -53.34
CA GLN A 741 -25.47 -87.53 -52.97
C GLN A 741 -24.33 -86.80 -53.71
N LEU A 742 -24.52 -86.46 -54.98
CA LEU A 742 -23.54 -85.66 -55.75
C LEU A 742 -23.38 -84.25 -55.17
N LYS A 743 -24.48 -83.55 -54.87
CA LYS A 743 -24.43 -82.22 -54.22
C LYS A 743 -23.82 -82.27 -52.82
N GLU A 744 -24.10 -83.29 -52.02
CA GLU A 744 -23.50 -83.46 -50.69
C GLU A 744 -21.99 -83.73 -50.79
N ARG A 745 -21.53 -84.51 -51.78
CA ARG A 745 -20.09 -84.68 -52.07
C ARG A 745 -19.44 -83.37 -52.53
N GLN A 746 -20.09 -82.60 -53.41
CA GLN A 746 -19.60 -81.30 -53.87
C GLN A 746 -19.52 -80.28 -52.73
N LEU A 747 -20.53 -80.21 -51.86
CA LEU A 747 -20.53 -79.29 -50.71
C LEU A 747 -19.43 -79.64 -49.71
N ARG A 748 -19.23 -80.93 -49.40
CA ARG A 748 -18.12 -81.38 -48.55
C ARG A 748 -16.75 -81.07 -49.16
N ALA A 749 -16.61 -81.14 -50.48
CA ALA A 749 -15.38 -80.75 -51.17
C ALA A 749 -15.14 -79.22 -51.11
N LEU A 750 -16.19 -78.40 -51.24
CA LEU A 750 -16.12 -76.95 -51.04
C LEU A 750 -15.74 -76.57 -49.61
N GLN A 751 -16.43 -77.14 -48.61
CA GLN A 751 -16.11 -76.91 -47.20
C GLN A 751 -14.68 -77.35 -46.83
N LYS A 752 -14.16 -78.43 -47.45
CA LYS A 752 -12.76 -78.83 -47.29
C LYS A 752 -11.80 -77.79 -47.88
N LYS A 753 -12.11 -77.22 -49.05
CA LYS A 753 -11.33 -76.13 -49.65
C LYS A 753 -11.36 -74.85 -48.79
N GLU A 754 -12.52 -74.42 -48.31
CA GLU A 754 -12.64 -73.26 -47.42
C GLU A 754 -11.84 -73.46 -46.12
N LEU A 755 -11.83 -74.68 -45.56
CA LEU A 755 -11.03 -75.01 -44.37
C LEU A 755 -9.52 -75.06 -44.67
N GLU A 756 -9.12 -75.53 -45.86
CA GLU A 756 -7.73 -75.49 -46.32
C GLU A 756 -7.25 -74.05 -46.57
N GLU A 757 -8.11 -73.20 -47.15
CA GLU A 757 -7.85 -71.77 -47.38
C GLU A 757 -7.76 -70.99 -46.07
N GLN A 758 -8.64 -71.25 -45.09
CA GLN A 758 -8.53 -70.70 -43.73
C GLN A 758 -7.24 -71.13 -43.03
N ARG A 759 -6.78 -72.38 -43.22
CA ARG A 759 -5.50 -72.85 -42.68
C ARG A 759 -4.32 -72.16 -43.35
N LEU A 760 -4.35 -71.98 -44.68
CA LEU A 760 -3.32 -71.24 -45.41
C LEU A 760 -3.24 -69.78 -44.96
N LEU A 761 -4.40 -69.13 -44.80
CA LEU A 761 -4.50 -67.74 -44.32
C LEU A 761 -4.03 -67.60 -42.86
N GLN A 762 -4.20 -68.64 -42.04
CA GLN A 762 -3.62 -68.67 -40.70
C GLN A 762 -2.10 -68.87 -40.74
N GLN A 763 -1.58 -69.75 -41.59
CA GLN A 763 -0.12 -69.89 -41.78
C GLN A 763 0.53 -68.59 -42.25
N GLN A 764 -0.08 -67.87 -43.20
CA GLN A 764 0.39 -66.56 -43.65
C GLN A 764 0.38 -65.51 -42.52
N LYS A 765 -0.61 -65.54 -41.62
CA LYS A 765 -0.62 -64.67 -40.42
C LYS A 765 0.47 -65.06 -39.43
N ASP A 766 0.71 -66.34 -39.24
CA ASP A 766 1.74 -66.84 -38.31
C ASP A 766 3.15 -66.58 -38.86
N GLU A 767 3.34 -66.55 -40.18
CA GLU A 767 4.58 -66.10 -40.84
C GLU A 767 4.76 -64.59 -40.76
N ALA A 768 3.74 -63.79 -41.09
CA ALA A 768 3.80 -62.34 -40.93
C ALA A 768 4.02 -61.91 -39.47
N LEU A 769 3.50 -62.67 -38.50
CA LEU A 769 3.76 -62.45 -37.07
C LEU A 769 5.22 -62.75 -36.71
N LYS A 770 5.85 -63.77 -37.32
CA LYS A 770 7.28 -64.07 -37.14
C LYS A 770 8.18 -63.03 -37.80
N GLU A 771 7.82 -62.54 -38.98
CA GLU A 771 8.54 -61.44 -39.65
C GLU A 771 8.49 -60.17 -38.79
N ALA A 772 7.30 -59.78 -38.32
CA ALA A 772 7.15 -58.64 -37.40
C ALA A 772 7.91 -58.83 -36.07
N LEU A 773 8.03 -60.06 -35.56
CA LEU A 773 8.85 -60.36 -34.38
C LEU A 773 10.37 -60.31 -34.66
N ASN A 774 10.80 -60.63 -35.88
CA ASN A 774 12.19 -60.49 -36.29
C ASN A 774 12.56 -59.02 -36.55
N GLU A 775 11.68 -58.24 -37.18
CA GLU A 775 11.84 -56.78 -37.33
C GLU A 775 11.87 -56.06 -35.98
N ALA A 776 11.12 -56.54 -34.98
CA ALA A 776 11.13 -55.98 -33.62
C ALA A 776 12.35 -56.41 -32.77
N ASN A 777 13.18 -57.34 -33.27
CA ASN A 777 14.41 -57.83 -32.62
C ASN A 777 15.69 -57.32 -33.32
N GLN A 778 15.57 -56.51 -34.37
CA GLN A 778 16.67 -55.76 -35.00
C GLN A 778 16.68 -54.30 -34.51
#